data_AF-A0A962RXW2-F1
#
_entry.id   AF-A0A962RXW2-F1
#
_cell.length_a   1.000
_cell.length_b   1.000
_cell.length_c   1.000
_cell.angle_alpha   90.00
_cell.angle_beta   90.00
_cell.angle_gamma   90.00
#
_symmetry.space_group_name_H-M   'P 1'
#
loop_
_entity.id
_entity.type
_entity.pdbx_description
1 polymer ?
#
loop_
_entity_poly.entity_id
_entity_poly.type
_entity_poly.pdbx_seq_one_letter_code
_entity_poly.pdbx_strand_id
1 'polypeptide(L)'
;MTRPTLPPASEPRPAQAIAPARFQPPANGFELPPPRLPWREVAVALLLAVVVWAVWFVLTARSVGIRVSPEDAAVTVLEWPALQVGDHWLLRPGARRVLAEAPGYVSFRGTIEVGPEQLQTREIALERLPGHLRVAVQPVDRAELHVDGRPLGEVPGVIREVPAGSHEIEIRAARYQPYVVLLDIEGKGIEQALDVTLQPDWAVVSIDSTPSGAAVRADREVIGHTPLEFELLSGRRVVELVKDGYKPWQQALNVSAGTPVQLGQIALAKADGRLTFDSRPSGANVTVDGEYRGRTPLTLAVSPDKRHALRVIKQGYQPLEQAVELAAGKADTLTVDLVPELARLQVETNPPEAELLIDGEARGSATQTIELPTFEHELTVRAPGYATYQTRITPRKGVVKRVRIRLKTAAEAAAENTRASPAATPGTAPGSRSSPGAAARSATTAGELTTHAGQRMKRFTGGEAVLGSSRRDPGHRANEVQRPVSLERPFYLSLHEVTNAEFRQFLAAHSSGAFAGQDLDDDRQPVTGVTWEMAAEYCNWLSRQDGLPPFYQIKYGEVLGVNPDATGYRLPTEAEWEWAARVPPGGKPTTFPWGEKFPPRGRSGNYADSAASGIVDGALGDYEDGFAAAAPVGSFAPNLRGLFDLDGNVAEWVHDVYDAAPPTSPAVDPLGAPRGIEHVVKGASWTTGTMAALRLAHRDGATDARQDLGFRLARYAQ
;
A
#
# COMPACT_ATOMS: atom_id res chain seq x y z
N MET A 1 113.90 -63.13 -79.47
CA MET A 1 115.05 -63.02 -80.40
C MET A 1 115.27 -61.53 -80.72
N THR A 2 116.40 -61.19 -81.37
CA THR A 2 116.84 -59.86 -81.86
C THR A 2 115.73 -59.03 -82.55
N ARG A 3 115.59 -57.69 -82.30
CA ARG A 3 116.40 -56.50 -82.71
C ARG A 3 116.37 -56.19 -84.23
N PRO A 4 116.52 -54.92 -84.72
CA PRO A 4 117.02 -53.67 -84.07
C PRO A 4 115.86 -52.65 -83.75
N THR A 5 115.82 -51.30 -83.87
CA THR A 5 116.68 -50.22 -84.45
C THR A 5 116.46 -48.82 -83.75
N LEU A 6 116.76 -47.69 -84.41
CA LEU A 6 117.01 -46.27 -83.96
C LEU A 6 116.83 -45.29 -85.17
N PRO A 7 117.11 -43.94 -85.20
CA PRO A 7 117.62 -42.96 -84.19
C PRO A 7 116.80 -41.61 -84.01
N PRO A 8 117.31 -40.35 -84.24
CA PRO A 8 117.49 -39.24 -83.24
C PRO A 8 116.62 -37.95 -83.47
N ALA A 9 116.55 -36.86 -82.68
CA ALA A 9 117.15 -36.31 -81.41
C ALA A 9 118.06 -35.03 -81.52
N SER A 10 117.67 -33.90 -80.89
CA SER A 10 118.41 -32.60 -80.68
C SER A 10 117.58 -31.65 -79.76
N GLU A 11 118.04 -30.62 -79.02
CA GLU A 11 119.34 -30.16 -78.43
C GLU A 11 119.06 -29.14 -77.23
N PRO A 12 120.03 -28.60 -76.43
CA PRO A 12 119.80 -28.36 -74.97
C PRO A 12 120.21 -27.01 -74.29
N ARG A 13 119.87 -26.87 -72.96
CA ARG A 13 120.59 -26.14 -71.85
C ARG A 13 120.52 -24.58 -71.76
N PRO A 14 121.03 -23.87 -70.68
CA PRO A 14 121.24 -24.20 -69.22
C PRO A 14 120.99 -23.05 -68.15
N ALA A 15 121.13 -23.38 -66.83
CA ALA A 15 121.63 -22.56 -65.69
C ALA A 15 120.70 -21.45 -65.04
N GLN A 16 120.87 -20.95 -63.78
CA GLN A 16 121.87 -21.14 -62.69
C GLN A 16 121.32 -20.89 -61.23
N ALA A 17 122.19 -20.96 -60.18
CA ALA A 17 121.95 -20.86 -58.71
C ALA A 17 121.46 -19.46 -58.20
N ILE A 18 120.76 -19.22 -57.06
CA ILE A 18 120.69 -19.73 -55.65
C ILE A 18 121.63 -19.01 -54.63
N ALA A 19 121.05 -18.51 -53.51
CA ALA A 19 121.74 -18.00 -52.31
C ALA A 19 120.92 -18.26 -51.00
N PRO A 20 121.55 -18.36 -49.81
CA PRO A 20 120.91 -18.68 -48.50
C PRO A 20 120.79 -17.45 -47.55
N ALA A 21 120.29 -17.51 -46.31
CA ALA A 21 119.17 -18.24 -45.67
C ALA A 21 119.02 -17.73 -44.20
N ARG A 22 117.82 -17.78 -43.60
CA ARG A 22 117.61 -17.65 -42.13
C ARG A 22 116.45 -18.55 -41.66
N PHE A 23 116.49 -18.92 -40.38
CA PHE A 23 115.61 -19.90 -39.74
C PHE A 23 114.29 -19.28 -39.24
N GLN A 24 113.17 -20.00 -39.41
CA GLN A 24 111.87 -19.74 -38.79
C GLN A 24 111.21 -21.08 -38.37
N PRO A 25 110.44 -21.11 -37.27
CA PRO A 25 109.76 -22.32 -36.79
C PRO A 25 108.54 -22.71 -37.64
N PRO A 26 108.12 -23.99 -37.64
CA PRO A 26 107.02 -24.47 -38.47
C PRO A 26 105.64 -23.99 -37.99
N ALA A 27 105.04 -23.09 -38.75
CA ALA A 27 103.70 -22.55 -38.51
C ALA A 27 102.59 -23.49 -39.01
N ASN A 28 102.43 -24.66 -38.38
CA ASN A 28 101.31 -25.59 -38.68
C ASN A 28 100.00 -25.18 -37.97
N GLY A 29 99.53 -23.98 -38.25
CA GLY A 29 98.16 -23.56 -37.94
C GLY A 29 97.22 -23.90 -39.11
N PHE A 30 96.39 -24.93 -38.96
CA PHE A 30 95.35 -25.24 -39.95
C PHE A 30 94.16 -24.28 -39.77
N GLU A 31 94.18 -23.14 -40.48
CA GLU A 31 92.96 -22.37 -40.72
C GLU A 31 92.02 -23.19 -41.61
N LEU A 32 90.85 -23.55 -41.08
CA LEU A 32 89.79 -24.19 -41.88
C LEU A 32 89.13 -23.14 -42.77
N PRO A 33 89.00 -23.36 -44.10
CA PRO A 33 88.31 -22.42 -44.96
C PRO A 33 86.82 -22.35 -44.57
N PRO A 34 86.18 -21.16 -44.65
CA PRO A 34 84.77 -21.02 -44.31
C PRO A 34 83.90 -21.90 -45.22
N PRO A 35 82.85 -22.56 -44.68
CA PRO A 35 82.07 -23.54 -45.43
C PRO A 35 81.36 -22.89 -46.62
N ARG A 36 81.83 -23.21 -47.83
CA ARG A 36 81.20 -22.81 -49.08
C ARG A 36 79.92 -23.63 -49.28
N LEU A 37 78.82 -23.18 -48.70
CA LEU A 37 77.48 -23.74 -48.92
C LEU A 37 77.17 -23.78 -50.43
N PRO A 38 77.01 -24.98 -51.03
CA PRO A 38 76.76 -25.11 -52.47
C PRO A 38 75.33 -24.66 -52.79
N TRP A 39 75.17 -23.40 -53.20
CA TRP A 39 73.87 -22.75 -53.38
C TRP A 39 72.88 -23.50 -54.28
N ARG A 40 73.36 -24.30 -55.24
CA ARG A 40 72.53 -25.17 -56.08
C ARG A 40 71.94 -26.34 -55.32
N GLU A 41 72.74 -27.01 -54.51
CA GLU A 41 72.29 -28.11 -53.65
C GLU A 41 71.39 -27.60 -52.53
N VAL A 42 71.69 -26.41 -51.98
CA VAL A 42 70.79 -25.70 -51.04
C VAL A 42 69.46 -25.36 -51.72
N ALA A 43 69.46 -24.86 -52.95
CA ALA A 43 68.22 -24.58 -53.69
C ALA A 43 67.41 -25.86 -54.01
N VAL A 44 68.08 -26.96 -54.38
CA VAL A 44 67.43 -28.27 -54.59
C VAL A 44 66.89 -28.85 -53.28
N ALA A 45 67.62 -28.73 -52.17
CA ALA A 45 67.17 -29.15 -50.85
C ALA A 45 65.98 -28.31 -50.36
N LEU A 46 65.97 -27.00 -50.60
CA LEU A 46 64.83 -26.12 -50.34
C LEU A 46 63.62 -26.48 -51.21
N LEU A 47 63.82 -26.75 -52.51
CA LEU A 47 62.74 -27.19 -53.40
C LEU A 47 62.14 -28.53 -52.94
N LEU A 48 62.99 -29.51 -52.58
CA LEU A 48 62.54 -30.78 -52.00
C LEU A 48 61.83 -30.59 -50.66
N ALA A 49 62.31 -29.70 -49.80
CA ALA A 49 61.64 -29.37 -48.54
C ALA A 49 60.27 -28.73 -48.77
N VAL A 50 60.12 -27.84 -49.77
CA VAL A 50 58.83 -27.26 -50.17
C VAL A 50 57.89 -28.33 -50.74
N VAL A 51 58.38 -29.26 -51.56
CA VAL A 51 57.57 -30.38 -52.09
C VAL A 51 57.13 -31.33 -50.97
N VAL A 52 58.03 -31.73 -50.07
CA VAL A 52 57.71 -32.57 -48.91
C VAL A 52 56.72 -31.88 -47.97
N TRP A 53 56.90 -30.58 -47.73
CA TRP A 53 55.98 -29.78 -46.93
C TRP A 53 54.61 -29.64 -47.60
N ALA A 54 54.54 -29.45 -48.92
CA ALA A 54 53.28 -29.35 -49.65
C ALA A 54 52.52 -30.69 -49.66
N VAL A 55 53.23 -31.81 -49.85
CA VAL A 55 52.66 -33.16 -49.73
C VAL A 55 52.16 -33.41 -48.30
N TRP A 56 52.94 -33.04 -47.28
CA TRP A 56 52.51 -33.13 -45.87
C TRP A 56 51.29 -32.25 -45.56
N PHE A 57 51.22 -31.04 -46.12
CA PHE A 57 50.06 -30.16 -45.98
C PHE A 57 48.81 -30.80 -46.60
N VAL A 58 48.88 -31.24 -47.86
CA VAL A 58 47.74 -31.88 -48.54
C VAL A 58 47.30 -33.18 -47.85
N LEU A 59 48.22 -33.98 -47.31
CA LEU A 59 47.91 -35.20 -46.56
C LEU A 59 47.38 -34.96 -45.14
N THR A 60 47.61 -33.79 -44.54
CA THR A 60 47.17 -33.47 -43.16
C THR A 60 46.08 -32.40 -43.08
N ALA A 61 45.75 -31.73 -44.18
CA ALA A 61 44.61 -30.83 -44.30
C ALA A 61 43.27 -31.61 -44.32
N ARG A 62 42.21 -30.90 -43.95
CA ARG A 62 40.81 -31.33 -44.03
C ARG A 62 40.06 -30.46 -45.04
N SER A 63 39.09 -31.03 -45.73
CA SER A 63 38.20 -30.29 -46.62
C SER A 63 37.10 -29.65 -45.79
N VAL A 64 37.09 -28.31 -45.71
CA VAL A 64 36.16 -27.53 -44.92
C VAL A 64 35.28 -26.68 -45.85
N GLY A 65 34.02 -27.06 -46.00
CA GLY A 65 33.02 -26.21 -46.64
C GLY A 65 32.63 -25.09 -45.68
N ILE A 66 32.87 -23.84 -46.04
CA ILE A 66 32.46 -22.68 -45.24
C ILE A 66 31.24 -22.07 -45.92
N ARG A 67 30.05 -22.38 -45.39
CA ARG A 67 28.79 -21.80 -45.86
C ARG A 67 28.52 -20.53 -45.09
N VAL A 68 28.06 -19.51 -45.80
CA VAL A 68 27.63 -18.25 -45.20
C VAL A 68 26.18 -17.98 -45.61
N SER A 69 25.42 -17.36 -44.72
CA SER A 69 24.15 -16.73 -45.04
C SER A 69 24.33 -15.22 -44.93
N PRO A 70 24.12 -14.45 -46.01
CA PRO A 70 23.62 -14.87 -47.32
C PRO A 70 24.68 -15.62 -48.16
N GLU A 71 24.23 -16.36 -49.18
CA GLU A 71 25.09 -17.23 -50.00
C GLU A 71 26.06 -16.47 -50.92
N ASP A 72 25.83 -15.17 -51.16
CA ASP A 72 26.70 -14.29 -51.95
C ASP A 72 27.85 -13.66 -51.15
N ALA A 73 27.98 -13.98 -49.86
CA ALA A 73 29.03 -13.46 -48.99
C ALA A 73 30.43 -13.97 -49.38
N ALA A 74 31.39 -13.04 -49.48
CA ALA A 74 32.79 -13.37 -49.72
C ALA A 74 33.44 -13.95 -48.46
N VAL A 75 34.17 -15.06 -48.58
CA VAL A 75 34.87 -15.73 -47.47
C VAL A 75 36.38 -15.72 -47.70
N THR A 76 37.13 -15.20 -46.71
CA THR A 76 38.60 -15.22 -46.71
C THR A 76 39.13 -15.91 -45.46
N VAL A 77 39.94 -16.95 -45.62
CA VAL A 77 40.72 -17.51 -44.50
C VAL A 77 41.95 -16.64 -44.26
N LEU A 78 42.09 -16.10 -43.04
CA LEU A 78 43.09 -15.09 -42.68
C LEU A 78 44.46 -15.69 -42.30
N GLU A 79 44.67 -17.00 -42.54
CA GLU A 79 45.83 -17.75 -42.05
C GLU A 79 46.39 -18.68 -43.13
N TRP A 80 47.72 -18.76 -43.19
CA TRP A 80 48.44 -19.67 -44.05
C TRP A 80 49.01 -20.85 -43.23
N PRO A 81 49.00 -22.10 -43.74
CA PRO A 81 48.53 -22.51 -45.06
C PRO A 81 47.02 -22.76 -45.14
N ALA A 82 46.42 -22.20 -46.19
CA ALA A 82 45.04 -22.44 -46.61
C ALA A 82 45.00 -22.47 -48.15
N LEU A 83 44.20 -23.36 -48.72
CA LEU A 83 44.04 -23.49 -50.18
C LEU A 83 42.58 -23.78 -50.51
N GLN A 84 41.95 -22.90 -51.29
CA GLN A 84 40.58 -23.11 -51.77
C GLN A 84 40.56 -24.05 -52.97
N VAL A 85 39.65 -25.01 -52.98
CA VAL A 85 39.45 -26.02 -54.04
C VAL A 85 37.94 -26.16 -54.26
N GLY A 86 37.39 -25.38 -55.21
CA GLY A 86 35.95 -25.19 -55.34
C GLY A 86 35.36 -24.51 -54.09
N ASP A 87 34.23 -25.01 -53.62
CA ASP A 87 33.49 -24.45 -52.47
C ASP A 87 34.09 -24.80 -51.10
N HIS A 88 35.24 -25.48 -51.09
CA HIS A 88 35.88 -26.01 -49.87
C HIS A 88 37.30 -25.48 -49.70
N TRP A 89 37.68 -25.26 -48.45
CA TRP A 89 39.04 -24.88 -48.05
C TRP A 89 39.79 -26.09 -47.48
N LEU A 90 40.97 -26.37 -48.01
CA LEU A 90 41.94 -27.28 -47.40
C LEU A 90 42.63 -26.57 -46.24
N LEU A 91 42.29 -26.96 -45.01
CA LEU A 91 42.76 -26.35 -43.76
C LEU A 91 43.33 -27.39 -42.82
N ARG A 92 44.42 -27.09 -42.11
CA ARG A 92 44.93 -27.97 -41.04
C ARG A 92 44.03 -27.87 -39.79
N PRO A 93 43.81 -28.99 -39.05
CA PRO A 93 42.99 -29.03 -37.83
C PRO A 93 43.30 -27.95 -36.77
N GLY A 94 42.32 -27.73 -35.89
CA GLY A 94 42.29 -26.67 -34.87
C GLY A 94 41.70 -25.34 -35.39
N ALA A 95 41.60 -24.35 -34.50
CA ALA A 95 41.08 -23.02 -34.81
C ALA A 95 41.75 -22.37 -36.04
N ARG A 96 40.93 -21.81 -36.92
CA ARG A 96 41.31 -21.01 -38.10
C ARG A 96 40.55 -19.69 -38.08
N ARG A 97 41.26 -18.56 -38.21
CA ARG A 97 40.61 -17.24 -38.34
C ARG A 97 40.07 -17.03 -39.76
N VAL A 98 38.84 -16.54 -39.84
CA VAL A 98 38.14 -16.26 -41.10
C VAL A 98 37.50 -14.87 -41.05
N LEU A 99 37.32 -14.29 -42.22
CA LEU A 99 36.55 -13.08 -42.50
C LEU A 99 35.44 -13.45 -43.49
N ALA A 100 34.20 -13.06 -43.20
CA ALA A 100 33.06 -13.21 -44.09
C ALA A 100 32.30 -11.89 -44.22
N GLU A 101 32.05 -11.45 -45.46
CA GLU A 101 31.58 -10.09 -45.78
C GLU A 101 30.50 -10.12 -46.87
N ALA A 102 29.39 -9.42 -46.68
CA ALA A 102 28.33 -9.26 -47.67
C ALA A 102 27.74 -7.83 -47.66
N PRO A 103 27.36 -7.25 -48.82
CA PRO A 103 26.75 -5.93 -48.87
C PRO A 103 25.46 -5.83 -48.05
N GLY A 104 25.38 -4.86 -47.13
CA GLY A 104 24.23 -4.70 -46.24
C GLY A 104 24.25 -5.56 -44.97
N TYR A 105 25.34 -6.28 -44.71
CA TYR A 105 25.49 -7.14 -43.52
C TYR A 105 26.71 -6.73 -42.67
N VAL A 106 26.69 -7.09 -41.39
CA VAL A 106 27.84 -6.95 -40.48
C VAL A 106 28.91 -7.97 -40.86
N SER A 107 30.14 -7.52 -41.07
CA SER A 107 31.29 -8.39 -41.40
C SER A 107 31.64 -9.31 -40.23
N PHE A 108 31.55 -10.62 -40.41
CA PHE A 108 31.98 -11.59 -39.40
C PHE A 108 33.50 -11.77 -39.44
N ARG A 109 34.19 -11.57 -38.32
CA ARG A 109 35.62 -11.83 -38.17
C ARG A 109 35.88 -12.66 -36.91
N GLY A 110 35.97 -13.98 -37.08
CA GLY A 110 36.05 -14.92 -35.96
C GLY A 110 36.88 -16.16 -36.26
N THR A 111 36.76 -17.18 -35.42
CA THR A 111 37.45 -18.47 -35.54
C THR A 111 36.47 -19.60 -35.80
N ILE A 112 36.76 -20.44 -36.80
CA ILE A 112 36.11 -21.74 -36.99
C ILE A 112 37.03 -22.86 -36.47
N GLU A 113 36.46 -23.90 -35.87
CA GLU A 113 37.21 -25.08 -35.42
C GLU A 113 37.23 -26.17 -36.49
N VAL A 114 38.43 -26.51 -36.96
CA VAL A 114 38.64 -27.58 -37.96
C VAL A 114 38.88 -28.90 -37.24
N GLY A 115 37.85 -29.76 -37.23
CA GLY A 115 37.87 -31.06 -36.57
C GLY A 115 38.73 -32.10 -37.30
N PRO A 116 38.86 -33.32 -36.76
CA PRO A 116 39.67 -34.40 -37.36
C PRO A 116 39.03 -35.03 -38.61
N GLU A 117 37.79 -34.68 -38.95
CA GLU A 117 37.01 -35.23 -40.07
C GLU A 117 37.58 -34.84 -41.44
N GLN A 118 37.57 -35.76 -42.40
CA GLN A 118 38.17 -35.53 -43.73
C GLN A 118 37.39 -34.50 -44.58
N LEU A 119 36.07 -34.50 -44.43
CA LEU A 119 35.12 -33.55 -45.01
C LEU A 119 34.22 -33.04 -43.89
N GLN A 120 34.05 -31.74 -43.77
CA GLN A 120 33.25 -31.11 -42.72
C GLN A 120 32.69 -29.75 -43.20
N THR A 121 31.54 -29.34 -42.68
CA THR A 121 30.93 -28.03 -42.98
C THR A 121 30.96 -27.13 -41.75
N ARG A 122 31.13 -25.83 -41.96
CA ARG A 122 30.97 -24.77 -40.96
C ARG A 122 30.05 -23.71 -41.53
N GLU A 123 29.08 -23.27 -40.74
CA GLU A 123 28.04 -22.33 -41.16
C GLU A 123 28.19 -21.02 -40.37
N ILE A 124 28.06 -19.89 -41.07
CA ILE A 124 28.17 -18.54 -40.50
C ILE A 124 26.95 -17.74 -40.99
N ALA A 125 26.08 -17.31 -40.07
CA ALA A 125 25.05 -16.33 -40.41
C ALA A 125 25.61 -14.92 -40.18
N LEU A 126 25.54 -14.05 -41.19
CA LEU A 126 25.83 -12.63 -41.03
C LEU A 126 24.57 -11.90 -40.56
N GLU A 127 24.73 -10.99 -39.60
CA GLU A 127 23.65 -10.12 -39.15
C GLU A 127 23.38 -9.03 -40.19
N ARG A 128 22.11 -8.75 -40.49
CA ARG A 128 21.72 -7.63 -41.37
C ARG A 128 22.09 -6.31 -40.68
N LEU A 129 22.65 -5.36 -41.43
CA LEU A 129 22.82 -4.00 -40.92
C LEU A 129 21.44 -3.38 -40.59
N PRO A 130 21.36 -2.43 -39.66
CA PRO A 130 20.15 -1.67 -39.40
C PRO A 130 19.53 -1.00 -40.64
N GLY A 131 18.22 -0.82 -40.62
CA GLY A 131 17.44 -0.09 -41.64
C GLY A 131 17.10 1.33 -41.19
N HIS A 132 16.23 1.99 -41.95
CA HIS A 132 15.66 3.30 -41.64
C HIS A 132 14.12 3.23 -41.78
N LEU A 133 13.40 3.96 -40.92
CA LEU A 133 11.94 3.98 -40.92
C LEU A 133 11.43 5.42 -41.02
N ARG A 134 10.82 5.76 -42.15
CA ARG A 134 10.11 7.02 -42.35
C ARG A 134 8.66 6.86 -41.92
N VAL A 135 8.32 7.47 -40.79
CA VAL A 135 6.95 7.46 -40.25
C VAL A 135 6.25 8.77 -40.60
N ALA A 136 5.06 8.69 -41.19
CA ALA A 136 4.12 9.79 -41.27
C ALA A 136 2.93 9.52 -40.34
N VAL A 137 2.46 10.54 -39.63
CA VAL A 137 1.35 10.43 -38.67
C VAL A 137 0.32 11.52 -38.98
N GLN A 138 -0.95 11.17 -38.89
CA GLN A 138 -2.09 12.08 -38.96
C GLN A 138 -3.08 11.75 -37.82
N PRO A 139 -3.87 12.72 -37.33
CA PRO A 139 -3.88 14.14 -37.69
C PRO A 139 -2.88 14.99 -36.88
N VAL A 140 -1.92 14.37 -36.17
CA VAL A 140 -1.02 15.06 -35.23
C VAL A 140 0.35 15.39 -35.86
N ASP A 141 0.83 16.62 -35.62
CA ASP A 141 2.17 17.08 -36.03
C ASP A 141 3.32 16.49 -35.17
N ARG A 142 2.98 15.82 -34.06
CA ARG A 142 3.93 15.17 -33.16
C ARG A 142 3.30 13.97 -32.45
N ALA A 143 4.02 12.86 -32.44
CA ALA A 143 3.77 11.64 -31.69
C ALA A 143 5.11 11.01 -31.26
N GLU A 144 5.08 10.20 -30.19
CA GLU A 144 6.24 9.41 -29.74
C GLU A 144 6.25 8.04 -30.43
N LEU A 145 7.38 7.66 -31.00
CA LEU A 145 7.62 6.33 -31.57
C LEU A 145 8.33 5.44 -30.54
N HIS A 146 7.72 4.29 -30.24
CA HIS A 146 8.34 3.19 -29.51
C HIS A 146 8.62 2.01 -30.46
N VAL A 147 9.73 1.31 -30.20
CA VAL A 147 10.12 0.06 -30.88
C VAL A 147 10.45 -0.96 -29.79
N ASP A 148 9.76 -2.11 -29.80
CA ASP A 148 9.80 -3.14 -28.75
C ASP A 148 9.61 -2.53 -27.34
N GLY A 149 8.66 -1.61 -27.22
CA GLY A 149 8.34 -0.85 -26.02
C GLY A 149 9.34 0.27 -25.65
N ARG A 150 10.50 0.38 -26.31
CA ARG A 150 11.52 1.41 -26.03
C ARG A 150 11.26 2.69 -26.84
N PRO A 151 11.22 3.89 -26.21
CA PRO A 151 11.09 5.13 -26.97
C PRO A 151 12.32 5.34 -27.85
N LEU A 152 12.11 5.63 -29.13
CA LEU A 152 13.17 5.75 -30.15
C LEU A 152 13.24 7.13 -30.80
N GLY A 153 12.15 7.92 -30.78
CA GLY A 153 12.16 9.31 -31.23
C GLY A 153 10.76 9.93 -31.35
N GLU A 154 10.71 11.19 -31.78
CA GLU A 154 9.48 11.85 -32.21
C GLU A 154 9.23 11.64 -33.70
N VAL A 155 7.96 11.51 -34.09
CA VAL A 155 7.48 11.38 -35.47
C VAL A 155 6.29 12.34 -35.69
N PRO A 156 5.94 12.78 -36.92
CA PRO A 156 6.47 12.39 -38.24
C PRO A 156 7.96 12.66 -38.43
N GLY A 157 8.67 11.76 -39.13
CA GLY A 157 10.11 11.87 -39.34
C GLY A 157 10.76 10.63 -39.94
N VAL A 158 12.10 10.65 -40.09
CA VAL A 158 12.90 9.48 -40.46
C VAL A 158 13.76 9.06 -39.28
N ILE A 159 13.45 7.89 -38.73
CA ILE A 159 14.24 7.25 -37.68
C ILE A 159 15.30 6.37 -38.33
N ARG A 160 16.55 6.50 -37.90
CA ARG A 160 17.72 5.81 -38.46
C ARG A 160 18.20 4.71 -37.51
N GLU A 161 18.98 3.81 -38.07
CA GLU A 161 19.62 2.69 -37.36
C GLU A 161 18.64 1.80 -36.58
N VAL A 162 17.42 1.63 -37.12
CA VAL A 162 16.43 0.69 -36.59
C VAL A 162 16.94 -0.74 -36.86
N PRO A 163 17.03 -1.64 -35.86
CA PRO A 163 17.49 -3.01 -36.08
C PRO A 163 16.65 -3.77 -37.12
N ALA A 164 17.23 -4.81 -37.71
CA ALA A 164 16.61 -5.57 -38.81
C ALA A 164 15.94 -6.85 -38.30
N GLY A 165 14.64 -7.01 -38.59
CA GLY A 165 13.80 -8.09 -38.06
C GLY A 165 12.38 -7.61 -37.74
N SER A 166 11.55 -8.52 -37.23
CA SER A 166 10.18 -8.24 -36.81
C SER A 166 10.17 -7.50 -35.47
N HIS A 167 9.74 -6.25 -35.48
CA HIS A 167 9.66 -5.37 -34.30
C HIS A 167 8.22 -4.93 -34.02
N GLU A 168 7.90 -4.71 -32.75
CA GLU A 168 6.63 -4.07 -32.36
C GLU A 168 6.80 -2.55 -32.43
N ILE A 169 6.11 -1.92 -33.38
CA ILE A 169 6.08 -0.48 -33.57
C ILE A 169 4.84 0.08 -32.90
N GLU A 170 5.02 0.94 -31.89
CA GLU A 170 3.94 1.65 -31.22
C GLU A 170 4.09 3.17 -31.42
N ILE A 171 3.00 3.85 -31.75
CA ILE A 171 2.96 5.32 -31.90
C ILE A 171 1.93 5.89 -30.91
N ARG A 172 2.37 6.84 -30.09
CA ARG A 172 1.57 7.47 -29.02
C ARG A 172 1.40 8.98 -29.24
N ALA A 173 0.20 9.50 -29.04
CA ALA A 173 -0.05 10.95 -29.01
C ALA A 173 -1.13 11.30 -27.98
N ALA A 174 -1.03 12.49 -27.37
CA ALA A 174 -1.98 12.93 -26.35
C ALA A 174 -3.39 13.12 -26.93
N ARG A 175 -4.42 12.59 -26.25
CA ARG A 175 -5.83 12.50 -26.70
C ARG A 175 -6.09 11.54 -27.87
N TYR A 176 -5.15 10.66 -28.24
CA TYR A 176 -5.32 9.64 -29.28
C TYR A 176 -4.99 8.23 -28.76
N GLN A 177 -5.59 7.23 -29.39
CA GLN A 177 -5.32 5.82 -29.10
C GLN A 177 -3.95 5.41 -29.64
N PRO A 178 -3.17 4.59 -28.91
CA PRO A 178 -1.89 4.10 -29.39
C PRO A 178 -2.10 3.21 -30.61
N TYR A 179 -1.36 3.50 -31.69
CA TYR A 179 -1.33 2.63 -32.86
C TYR A 179 -0.19 1.62 -32.68
N VAL A 180 -0.49 0.33 -32.77
CA VAL A 180 0.48 -0.77 -32.60
C VAL A 180 0.46 -1.68 -33.82
N VAL A 181 1.63 -1.98 -34.37
CA VAL A 181 1.80 -2.90 -35.51
C VAL A 181 3.11 -3.68 -35.41
N LEU A 182 3.09 -4.96 -35.83
CA LEU A 182 4.32 -5.73 -36.06
C LEU A 182 4.85 -5.46 -37.46
N LEU A 183 6.10 -5.01 -37.58
CA LEU A 183 6.75 -4.64 -38.84
C LEU A 183 8.09 -5.36 -38.97
N ASP A 184 8.33 -6.10 -40.06
CA ASP A 184 9.68 -6.57 -40.39
C ASP A 184 10.48 -5.43 -41.02
N ILE A 185 11.54 -5.04 -40.34
CA ILE A 185 12.52 -4.08 -40.82
C ILE A 185 13.52 -4.85 -41.70
N GLU A 186 13.57 -4.51 -42.99
CA GLU A 186 14.37 -5.21 -43.99
C GLU A 186 15.88 -5.11 -43.68
N GLY A 187 16.29 -4.00 -43.08
CA GLY A 187 17.69 -3.72 -42.72
C GLY A 187 18.48 -3.10 -43.86
N LYS A 188 19.78 -3.42 -43.92
CA LYS A 188 20.71 -3.11 -45.03
C LYS A 188 20.85 -1.62 -45.38
N GLY A 189 20.46 -0.71 -44.48
CA GLY A 189 20.37 0.73 -44.75
C GLY A 189 19.19 1.18 -45.64
N ILE A 190 18.20 0.30 -45.86
CA ILE A 190 17.00 0.59 -46.66
C ILE A 190 16.02 1.44 -45.84
N GLU A 191 15.40 2.45 -46.46
CA GLU A 191 14.31 3.23 -45.86
C GLU A 191 12.95 2.61 -46.20
N GLN A 192 12.22 2.16 -45.17
CA GLN A 192 10.83 1.75 -45.27
C GLN A 192 9.89 2.90 -44.85
N ALA A 193 8.68 2.91 -45.39
CA ALA A 193 7.66 3.91 -45.10
C ALA A 193 6.52 3.32 -44.26
N LEU A 194 6.02 4.08 -43.28
CA LEU A 194 4.88 3.74 -42.45
C LEU A 194 4.00 4.99 -42.27
N ASP A 195 2.85 5.03 -42.96
CA ASP A 195 1.90 6.14 -42.90
C ASP A 195 0.70 5.74 -42.01
N VAL A 196 0.41 6.52 -40.96
CA VAL A 196 -0.51 6.14 -39.86
C VAL A 196 -1.55 7.22 -39.55
N THR A 197 -2.81 6.81 -39.34
CA THR A 197 -3.91 7.69 -38.92
C THR A 197 -4.42 7.29 -37.53
N LEU A 198 -4.03 8.05 -36.51
CA LEU A 198 -4.43 7.82 -35.12
C LEU A 198 -5.93 8.12 -34.90
N GLN A 199 -6.58 7.30 -34.09
CA GLN A 199 -7.98 7.48 -33.70
C GLN A 199 -8.09 8.30 -32.40
N PRO A 200 -9.03 9.25 -32.28
CA PRO A 200 -9.19 10.02 -31.04
C PRO A 200 -9.59 9.14 -29.85
N ASP A 201 -9.07 9.44 -28.67
CA ASP A 201 -9.34 8.70 -27.42
C ASP A 201 -10.27 9.47 -26.45
N TRP A 202 -11.33 10.07 -27.00
CA TRP A 202 -12.33 10.82 -26.24
C TRP A 202 -13.73 10.61 -26.81
N ALA A 203 -14.74 11.03 -26.07
CA ALA A 203 -16.12 11.12 -26.52
C ALA A 203 -16.78 12.43 -26.09
N VAL A 204 -17.84 12.83 -26.79
CA VAL A 204 -18.67 13.98 -26.39
C VAL A 204 -19.57 13.59 -25.23
N VAL A 205 -19.52 14.35 -24.14
CA VAL A 205 -20.42 14.24 -23.00
C VAL A 205 -21.37 15.44 -22.99
N SER A 206 -22.67 15.18 -22.88
CA SER A 206 -23.73 16.20 -22.90
C SER A 206 -24.48 16.18 -21.56
N ILE A 207 -24.53 17.32 -20.86
CA ILE A 207 -25.09 17.46 -19.51
C ILE A 207 -25.80 18.80 -19.30
N ASP A 208 -26.97 18.77 -18.68
CA ASP A 208 -27.73 19.93 -18.22
C ASP A 208 -28.07 19.81 -16.72
N SER A 209 -28.53 20.88 -16.09
CA SER A 209 -28.99 20.83 -14.69
C SER A 209 -30.20 21.71 -14.41
N THR A 210 -30.96 21.33 -13.39
CA THR A 210 -32.04 22.14 -12.82
C THR A 210 -31.71 22.50 -11.37
N PRO A 211 -31.47 23.79 -11.04
CA PRO A 211 -31.36 24.93 -11.97
C PRO A 211 -30.10 24.86 -12.85
N SER A 212 -30.15 25.52 -14.00
CA SER A 212 -29.04 25.58 -14.97
C SER A 212 -27.92 26.53 -14.52
N GLY A 213 -26.80 26.54 -15.23
CA GLY A 213 -25.60 27.29 -14.84
C GLY A 213 -24.93 26.74 -13.58
N ALA A 214 -24.95 25.42 -13.38
CA ALA A 214 -24.07 24.74 -12.44
C ALA A 214 -22.70 24.58 -13.11
N ALA A 215 -21.60 24.77 -12.38
CA ALA A 215 -20.26 24.55 -12.89
C ALA A 215 -20.03 23.06 -13.13
N VAL A 216 -19.66 22.69 -14.36
CA VAL A 216 -19.30 21.34 -14.75
C VAL A 216 -17.80 21.16 -14.53
N ARG A 217 -17.44 20.10 -13.81
CA ARG A 217 -16.06 19.65 -13.67
C ARG A 217 -15.89 18.23 -14.18
N ALA A 218 -14.73 17.92 -14.72
CA ALA A 218 -14.31 16.57 -15.03
C ALA A 218 -12.91 16.33 -14.44
N ASP A 219 -12.72 15.21 -13.74
CA ASP A 219 -11.46 14.83 -13.09
C ASP A 219 -10.83 15.97 -12.23
N ARG A 220 -11.70 16.76 -11.58
CA ARG A 220 -11.43 17.97 -10.75
C ARG A 220 -11.11 19.27 -11.52
N GLU A 221 -10.95 19.25 -12.84
CA GLU A 221 -10.79 20.47 -13.66
C GLU A 221 -12.16 21.09 -14.00
N VAL A 222 -12.27 22.42 -14.05
CA VAL A 222 -13.52 23.13 -14.40
C VAL A 222 -13.62 23.26 -15.92
N ILE A 223 -14.63 22.63 -16.51
CA ILE A 223 -14.81 22.56 -17.97
C ILE A 223 -15.74 23.66 -18.49
N GLY A 224 -16.75 24.04 -17.71
CA GLY A 224 -17.74 25.05 -18.12
C GLY A 224 -18.95 25.11 -17.18
N HIS A 225 -20.11 25.49 -17.71
CA HIS A 225 -21.38 25.55 -16.96
C HIS A 225 -22.55 24.96 -17.76
N THR A 226 -23.52 24.34 -17.08
CA THR A 226 -24.68 23.70 -17.71
C THR A 226 -25.67 24.68 -18.38
N PRO A 227 -26.33 24.31 -19.49
CA PRO A 227 -26.10 23.10 -20.30
C PRO A 227 -24.77 23.15 -21.05
N LEU A 228 -24.06 22.02 -21.09
CA LEU A 228 -22.72 21.91 -21.67
C LEU A 228 -22.57 20.62 -22.47
N GLU A 229 -21.92 20.72 -23.63
CA GLU A 229 -21.32 19.59 -24.34
C GLU A 229 -19.80 19.75 -24.35
N PHE A 230 -19.05 18.70 -24.04
CA PHE A 230 -17.59 18.74 -23.91
C PHE A 230 -16.92 17.41 -24.28
N GLU A 231 -15.65 17.46 -24.69
CA GLU A 231 -14.85 16.26 -24.98
C GLU A 231 -14.23 15.70 -23.69
N LEU A 232 -14.58 14.47 -23.34
CA LEU A 232 -14.00 13.75 -22.19
C LEU A 232 -13.20 12.54 -22.66
N LEU A 233 -11.97 12.40 -22.15
CA LEU A 233 -11.07 11.27 -22.47
C LEU A 233 -11.67 9.93 -22.07
N SER A 234 -11.29 8.86 -22.78
CA SER A 234 -11.77 7.51 -22.51
C SER A 234 -11.33 6.99 -21.12
N GLY A 235 -11.93 5.88 -20.69
CA GLY A 235 -11.68 5.24 -19.41
C GLY A 235 -12.67 5.66 -18.30
N ARG A 236 -12.30 5.39 -17.05
CA ARG A 236 -13.09 5.77 -15.87
C ARG A 236 -12.84 7.24 -15.55
N ARG A 237 -13.89 8.06 -15.52
CA ARG A 237 -13.85 9.52 -15.34
C ARG A 237 -14.87 9.96 -14.30
N VAL A 238 -14.62 11.06 -13.59
CA VAL A 238 -15.60 11.60 -12.62
C VAL A 238 -16.08 12.97 -13.09
N VAL A 239 -17.39 13.10 -13.32
CA VAL A 239 -18.04 14.38 -13.63
C VAL A 239 -18.76 14.88 -12.39
N GLU A 240 -18.51 16.14 -12.02
CA GLU A 240 -19.13 16.84 -10.88
C GLU A 240 -19.92 18.07 -11.39
N LEU A 241 -21.09 18.31 -10.80
CA LEU A 241 -21.87 19.54 -10.93
C LEU A 241 -21.87 20.30 -9.60
N VAL A 242 -21.39 21.55 -9.61
CA VAL A 242 -21.33 22.41 -8.42
C VAL A 242 -22.16 23.68 -8.63
N LYS A 243 -22.97 24.06 -7.64
CA LYS A 243 -23.71 25.33 -7.67
C LYS A 243 -23.95 25.88 -6.27
N ASP A 244 -23.75 27.19 -6.10
CA ASP A 244 -23.96 27.88 -4.82
C ASP A 244 -25.38 27.66 -4.28
N GLY A 245 -25.50 27.27 -3.02
CA GLY A 245 -26.78 26.93 -2.38
C GLY A 245 -27.33 25.54 -2.70
N TYR A 246 -26.60 24.71 -3.45
CA TYR A 246 -26.95 23.33 -3.79
C TYR A 246 -25.88 22.36 -3.30
N LYS A 247 -26.26 21.09 -3.09
CA LYS A 247 -25.31 20.00 -2.84
C LYS A 247 -24.61 19.67 -4.15
N PRO A 248 -23.29 19.41 -4.16
CA PRO A 248 -22.63 18.92 -5.36
C PRO A 248 -23.24 17.58 -5.77
N TRP A 249 -23.41 17.39 -7.08
CA TRP A 249 -23.75 16.10 -7.67
C TRP A 249 -22.52 15.55 -8.37
N GLN A 250 -22.29 14.24 -8.30
CA GLN A 250 -21.16 13.59 -8.97
C GLN A 250 -21.55 12.23 -9.52
N GLN A 251 -20.98 11.87 -10.67
CA GLN A 251 -21.14 10.56 -11.28
C GLN A 251 -19.82 10.08 -11.90
N ALA A 252 -19.46 8.83 -11.62
CA ALA A 252 -18.40 8.13 -12.33
C ALA A 252 -18.93 7.58 -13.66
N LEU A 253 -18.23 7.87 -14.75
CA LEU A 253 -18.54 7.45 -16.11
C LEU A 253 -17.47 6.48 -16.60
N ASN A 254 -17.87 5.45 -17.34
CA ASN A 254 -16.96 4.64 -18.15
C ASN A 254 -17.09 5.13 -19.59
N VAL A 255 -16.17 5.99 -20.02
CA VAL A 255 -16.19 6.66 -21.33
C VAL A 255 -15.51 5.77 -22.37
N SER A 256 -16.23 5.40 -23.41
CA SER A 256 -15.69 4.71 -24.59
C SER A 256 -15.39 5.73 -25.68
N ALA A 257 -14.18 5.71 -26.24
CA ALA A 257 -13.78 6.60 -27.32
C ALA A 257 -14.80 6.59 -28.49
N GLY A 258 -15.05 7.76 -29.09
CA GLY A 258 -16.00 7.96 -30.19
C GLY A 258 -17.47 7.71 -29.85
N THR A 259 -17.84 7.34 -28.61
CA THR A 259 -19.20 6.94 -28.22
C THR A 259 -19.84 8.01 -27.32
N PRO A 260 -20.74 8.88 -27.83
CA PRO A 260 -21.27 9.99 -27.04
C PRO A 260 -22.06 9.55 -25.80
N VAL A 261 -21.90 10.30 -24.70
CA VAL A 261 -22.57 10.05 -23.42
C VAL A 261 -23.55 11.18 -23.13
N GLN A 262 -24.85 10.85 -23.03
CA GLN A 262 -25.91 11.80 -22.69
C GLN A 262 -26.33 11.57 -21.24
N LEU A 263 -26.08 12.55 -20.37
CA LEU A 263 -26.47 12.51 -18.95
C LEU A 263 -27.84 13.14 -18.71
N GLY A 264 -28.35 13.91 -19.69
CA GLY A 264 -29.62 14.59 -19.60
C GLY A 264 -29.59 15.75 -18.59
N GLN A 265 -30.75 16.06 -18.02
CA GLN A 265 -30.91 17.17 -17.07
C GLN A 265 -30.90 16.67 -15.62
N ILE A 266 -29.89 17.07 -14.86
CA ILE A 266 -29.68 16.68 -13.46
C ILE A 266 -30.36 17.69 -12.51
N ALA A 267 -31.36 17.25 -11.76
CA ALA A 267 -31.97 18.08 -10.71
C ALA A 267 -31.06 18.13 -9.47
N LEU A 268 -30.53 19.31 -9.13
CA LEU A 268 -29.66 19.49 -7.98
C LEU A 268 -30.47 19.67 -6.68
N ALA A 269 -30.09 18.93 -5.63
CA ALA A 269 -30.66 19.11 -4.30
C ALA A 269 -30.14 20.39 -3.63
N LYS A 270 -31.00 21.14 -2.94
CA LYS A 270 -30.59 22.32 -2.17
C LYS A 270 -29.64 21.94 -1.02
N ALA A 271 -28.66 22.79 -0.73
CA ALA A 271 -27.73 22.61 0.38
C ALA A 271 -28.43 22.80 1.73
N ASP A 272 -28.11 21.96 2.71
CA ASP A 272 -28.70 22.03 4.05
C ASP A 272 -28.32 23.34 4.75
N GLY A 273 -29.23 23.87 5.55
CA GLY A 273 -28.93 24.97 6.47
C GLY A 273 -28.11 24.47 7.66
N ARG A 274 -27.25 25.31 8.24
CA ARG A 274 -26.44 25.00 9.43
C ARG A 274 -26.96 25.79 10.63
N LEU A 275 -27.71 25.13 11.51
CA LEU A 275 -28.26 25.78 12.72
C LEU A 275 -27.42 25.41 13.95
N THR A 276 -26.94 26.44 14.65
CA THR A 276 -26.27 26.32 15.94
C THR A 276 -27.28 26.54 17.07
N PHE A 277 -27.29 25.65 18.06
CA PHE A 277 -28.20 25.68 19.19
C PHE A 277 -27.44 25.85 20.50
N ASP A 278 -27.66 26.98 21.17
CA ASP A 278 -27.13 27.29 22.50
C ASP A 278 -28.26 27.31 23.53
N SER A 279 -27.94 27.03 24.79
CA SER A 279 -28.88 27.29 25.88
C SER A 279 -28.21 27.81 27.14
N ARG A 280 -28.98 28.50 27.99
CA ARG A 280 -28.57 28.89 29.34
C ARG A 280 -29.50 28.26 30.38
N PRO A 281 -28.98 27.46 31.33
CA PRO A 281 -27.63 26.88 31.33
C PRO A 281 -27.43 25.90 30.16
N SER A 282 -26.18 25.76 29.72
CA SER A 282 -25.77 24.84 28.64
C SER A 282 -25.94 23.37 29.01
N GLY A 283 -25.72 22.45 28.07
CA GLY A 283 -25.94 21.01 28.27
C GLY A 283 -27.43 20.65 28.42
N ALA A 284 -28.29 21.25 27.60
CA ALA A 284 -29.70 20.85 27.45
C ALA A 284 -29.85 19.90 26.25
N ASN A 285 -30.64 18.84 26.38
CA ASN A 285 -30.94 17.91 25.30
C ASN A 285 -31.77 18.61 24.21
N VAL A 286 -31.40 18.41 22.95
CA VAL A 286 -32.07 18.99 21.77
C VAL A 286 -32.73 17.87 20.96
N THR A 287 -33.99 18.05 20.58
CA THR A 287 -34.66 17.23 19.57
C THR A 287 -35.19 18.11 18.42
N VAL A 288 -35.13 17.59 17.19
CA VAL A 288 -35.56 18.28 15.96
C VAL A 288 -36.48 17.35 15.19
N ASP A 289 -37.71 17.80 14.90
CA ASP A 289 -38.82 17.01 14.36
C ASP A 289 -39.16 15.76 15.21
N GLY A 290 -38.88 15.84 16.53
CA GLY A 290 -39.08 14.76 17.49
C GLY A 290 -37.88 13.84 17.68
N GLU A 291 -36.91 13.82 16.75
CA GLU A 291 -35.69 13.01 16.88
C GLU A 291 -34.64 13.71 17.75
N TYR A 292 -34.03 13.00 18.71
CA TYR A 292 -32.93 13.53 19.51
C TYR A 292 -31.67 13.72 18.67
N ARG A 293 -31.00 14.88 18.83
CA ARG A 293 -29.83 15.26 18.03
C ARG A 293 -28.56 15.55 18.82
N GLY A 294 -28.62 15.70 20.15
CA GLY A 294 -27.45 16.01 20.99
C GLY A 294 -27.77 16.94 22.16
N ARG A 295 -26.74 17.64 22.65
CA ARG A 295 -26.87 18.65 23.73
C ARG A 295 -26.21 19.97 23.35
N THR A 296 -26.82 21.09 23.74
CA THR A 296 -26.26 22.44 23.50
C THR A 296 -24.92 22.68 24.24
N PRO A 297 -23.92 23.38 23.67
CA PRO A 297 -23.87 23.92 22.31
C PRO A 297 -23.85 22.83 21.24
N LEU A 298 -24.66 22.96 20.19
CA LEU A 298 -24.85 21.92 19.19
C LEU A 298 -25.02 22.51 17.79
N THR A 299 -24.17 22.13 16.84
CA THR A 299 -24.32 22.55 15.42
C THR A 299 -24.87 21.40 14.59
N LEU A 300 -25.92 21.65 13.82
CA LEU A 300 -26.61 20.63 13.01
C LEU A 300 -26.89 21.10 11.58
N ALA A 301 -26.87 20.16 10.65
CA ALA A 301 -27.48 20.34 9.34
C ALA A 301 -29.00 20.16 9.44
N VAL A 302 -29.77 21.06 8.84
CA VAL A 302 -31.24 21.02 8.77
C VAL A 302 -31.71 21.19 7.32
N SER A 303 -32.78 20.48 6.93
CA SER A 303 -33.29 20.55 5.55
C SER A 303 -33.80 21.96 5.23
N PRO A 304 -33.41 22.54 4.08
CA PRO A 304 -33.63 23.95 3.81
C PRO A 304 -35.07 24.23 3.38
N ASP A 305 -35.51 25.47 3.60
CA ASP A 305 -36.84 25.99 3.24
C ASP A 305 -38.00 25.16 3.83
N LYS A 306 -37.74 24.50 4.98
CA LYS A 306 -38.70 23.68 5.73
C LYS A 306 -38.75 24.15 7.18
N ARG A 307 -39.96 24.24 7.74
CA ARG A 307 -40.14 24.35 9.20
C ARG A 307 -39.77 23.04 9.90
N HIS A 308 -38.92 23.18 10.91
CA HIS A 308 -38.55 22.14 11.85
C HIS A 308 -39.10 22.45 13.24
N ALA A 309 -39.61 21.43 13.92
CA ALA A 309 -40.07 21.51 15.30
C ALA A 309 -38.90 21.23 16.26
N LEU A 310 -38.38 22.27 16.89
CA LEU A 310 -37.35 22.20 17.91
C LEU A 310 -37.98 21.97 19.29
N ARG A 311 -37.33 21.12 20.09
CA ARG A 311 -37.62 20.99 21.52
C ARG A 311 -36.32 20.88 22.33
N VAL A 312 -36.19 21.72 23.35
CA VAL A 312 -35.00 21.81 24.22
C VAL A 312 -35.40 21.47 25.66
N ILE A 313 -34.69 20.51 26.26
CA ILE A 313 -35.06 19.91 27.55
C ILE A 313 -33.82 19.78 28.45
N LYS A 314 -33.89 20.30 29.67
CA LYS A 314 -32.87 20.08 30.70
C LYS A 314 -33.52 19.63 32.02
N GLN A 315 -32.88 18.73 32.75
CA GLN A 315 -33.36 18.29 34.06
C GLN A 315 -33.43 19.47 35.03
N GLY A 316 -34.57 19.64 35.70
CA GLY A 316 -34.83 20.77 36.60
C GLY A 316 -35.23 22.08 35.91
N TYR A 317 -35.54 22.03 34.62
CA TYR A 317 -36.00 23.17 33.81
C TYR A 317 -37.28 22.81 33.04
N GLN A 318 -38.08 23.82 32.71
CA GLN A 318 -39.25 23.66 31.84
C GLN A 318 -38.78 23.36 30.40
N PRO A 319 -39.42 22.42 29.69
CA PRO A 319 -39.11 22.17 28.29
C PRO A 319 -39.56 23.35 27.42
N LEU A 320 -38.71 23.76 26.49
CA LEU A 320 -39.02 24.79 25.49
C LEU A 320 -39.30 24.13 24.15
N GLU A 321 -40.34 24.59 23.44
CA GLU A 321 -40.71 24.14 22.10
C GLU A 321 -40.82 25.35 21.16
N GLN A 322 -40.21 25.28 19.98
CA GLN A 322 -40.09 26.39 19.03
C GLN A 322 -40.05 25.87 17.58
N ALA A 323 -40.52 26.65 16.62
CA ALA A 323 -40.32 26.35 15.19
C ALA A 323 -39.14 27.15 14.63
N VAL A 324 -38.31 26.49 13.80
CA VAL A 324 -37.16 27.10 13.10
C VAL A 324 -37.21 26.76 11.60
N GLU A 325 -36.68 27.65 10.76
CA GLU A 325 -36.77 27.55 9.30
C GLU A 325 -35.54 28.27 8.70
N LEU A 326 -34.67 27.54 8.01
CA LEU A 326 -33.42 28.08 7.43
C LEU A 326 -33.45 27.96 5.91
N ALA A 327 -32.96 29.00 5.22
CA ALA A 327 -32.77 28.96 3.77
C ALA A 327 -31.54 28.14 3.35
N ALA A 328 -31.53 27.66 2.10
CA ALA A 328 -30.48 26.80 1.56
C ALA A 328 -29.05 27.36 1.76
N GLY A 329 -28.18 26.54 2.33
CA GLY A 329 -26.78 26.88 2.62
C GLY A 329 -26.55 28.03 3.61
N LYS A 330 -27.59 28.53 4.31
CA LYS A 330 -27.42 29.56 5.35
C LYS A 330 -26.99 28.94 6.67
N ALA A 331 -26.19 29.69 7.43
CA ALA A 331 -25.93 29.42 8.83
C ALA A 331 -26.72 30.39 9.70
N ASP A 332 -27.21 29.92 10.86
CA ASP A 332 -27.93 30.71 11.86
C ASP A 332 -27.63 30.19 13.29
N THR A 333 -27.95 30.96 14.32
CA THR A 333 -27.68 30.62 15.73
C THR A 333 -28.85 30.98 16.63
N LEU A 334 -29.39 29.98 17.32
CA LEU A 334 -30.48 30.12 18.27
C LEU A 334 -30.00 29.85 19.70
N THR A 335 -29.93 30.90 20.52
CA THR A 335 -29.69 30.80 21.97
C THR A 335 -31.00 30.82 22.73
N VAL A 336 -31.22 29.86 23.64
CA VAL A 336 -32.44 29.80 24.48
C VAL A 336 -32.14 29.83 25.98
N ASP A 337 -32.74 30.79 26.70
CA ASP A 337 -32.66 30.85 28.16
C ASP A 337 -33.77 29.96 28.77
N LEU A 338 -33.40 28.91 29.51
CA LEU A 338 -34.33 27.94 30.07
C LEU A 338 -34.83 28.35 31.46
N VAL A 339 -36.14 28.29 31.67
CA VAL A 339 -36.77 28.63 32.96
C VAL A 339 -36.65 27.45 33.94
N PRO A 340 -36.07 27.62 35.14
CA PRO A 340 -35.97 26.54 36.13
C PRO A 340 -37.35 26.12 36.64
N GLU A 341 -37.49 24.83 36.95
CA GLU A 341 -38.69 24.27 37.57
C GLU A 341 -38.46 24.09 39.08
N LEU A 342 -39.12 24.93 39.88
CA LEU A 342 -38.91 24.98 41.33
C LEU A 342 -39.84 24.03 42.11
N ALA A 343 -39.35 23.56 43.26
CA ALA A 343 -40.10 22.79 44.26
C ALA A 343 -39.71 23.19 45.69
N ARG A 344 -40.65 23.01 46.64
CA ARG A 344 -40.47 23.42 48.04
C ARG A 344 -39.85 22.33 48.90
N LEU A 345 -38.78 22.69 49.60
CA LEU A 345 -38.07 21.89 50.59
C LEU A 345 -38.19 22.58 51.96
N GLN A 346 -38.78 21.89 52.94
CA GLN A 346 -38.79 22.33 54.33
C GLN A 346 -37.67 21.62 55.10
N VAL A 347 -36.74 22.38 55.66
CA VAL A 347 -35.65 21.88 56.50
C VAL A 347 -35.96 22.23 57.96
N GLU A 348 -35.81 21.26 58.85
CA GLU A 348 -36.03 21.39 60.29
C GLU A 348 -34.81 20.82 61.02
N THR A 349 -34.16 21.62 61.89
CA THR A 349 -32.85 21.24 62.47
C THR A 349 -32.81 21.28 63.99
N ASN A 350 -31.90 20.49 64.56
CA ASN A 350 -31.56 20.49 65.98
C ASN A 350 -30.02 20.37 66.11
N PRO A 351 -29.31 21.39 66.63
CA PRO A 351 -29.82 22.67 67.13
C PRO A 351 -30.52 23.52 66.03
N PRO A 352 -31.59 24.27 66.36
CA PRO A 352 -32.35 25.05 65.37
C PRO A 352 -31.59 26.25 64.81
N GLU A 353 -30.55 26.73 65.52
CA GLU A 353 -29.63 27.80 65.11
C GLU A 353 -28.49 27.33 64.19
N ALA A 354 -28.52 26.10 63.70
CA ALA A 354 -27.57 25.62 62.69
C ALA A 354 -27.65 26.45 61.40
N GLU A 355 -26.51 26.58 60.70
CA GLU A 355 -26.42 27.22 59.38
C GLU A 355 -26.68 26.19 58.28
N LEU A 356 -27.44 26.58 57.26
CA LEU A 356 -27.68 25.82 56.04
C LEU A 356 -26.91 26.41 54.86
N LEU A 357 -26.25 25.53 54.11
CA LEU A 357 -25.65 25.82 52.83
C LEU A 357 -26.28 24.92 51.76
N ILE A 358 -26.58 25.51 50.60
CA ILE A 358 -27.06 24.82 49.40
C ILE A 358 -25.99 24.96 48.33
N ASP A 359 -25.46 23.84 47.83
CA ASP A 359 -24.42 23.81 46.79
C ASP A 359 -23.19 24.70 47.12
N GLY A 360 -22.89 24.83 48.43
CA GLY A 360 -21.83 25.69 48.96
C GLY A 360 -22.24 27.13 49.33
N GLU A 361 -23.40 27.62 48.88
CA GLU A 361 -23.89 28.96 49.25
C GLU A 361 -24.64 28.97 50.58
N ALA A 362 -24.27 29.86 51.50
CA ALA A 362 -24.97 30.05 52.76
C ALA A 362 -26.38 30.64 52.56
N ARG A 363 -27.40 29.96 53.10
CA ARG A 363 -28.82 30.36 53.06
C ARG A 363 -29.35 30.77 54.44
N GLY A 364 -28.49 30.96 55.44
CA GLY A 364 -28.83 31.39 56.79
C GLY A 364 -29.25 30.24 57.71
N SER A 365 -30.23 30.48 58.59
CA SER A 365 -30.73 29.47 59.54
C SER A 365 -31.25 28.22 58.81
N ALA A 366 -30.90 27.04 59.29
CA ALA A 366 -31.27 25.78 58.67
C ALA A 366 -32.72 25.34 58.96
N THR A 367 -33.43 26.03 59.85
CA THR A 367 -34.85 25.75 60.13
C THR A 367 -35.73 26.69 59.29
N GLN A 368 -35.93 26.36 58.02
CA GLN A 368 -36.66 27.20 57.04
C GLN A 368 -37.33 26.39 55.91
N THR A 369 -38.18 27.06 55.12
CA THR A 369 -38.67 26.53 53.84
C THR A 369 -38.01 27.28 52.70
N ILE A 370 -37.38 26.55 51.77
CA ILE A 370 -36.73 27.08 50.57
C ILE A 370 -37.35 26.52 49.30
N GLU A 371 -37.24 27.26 48.20
CA GLU A 371 -37.56 26.80 46.86
C GLU A 371 -36.27 26.52 46.09
N LEU A 372 -36.18 25.31 45.53
CA LEU A 372 -35.02 24.79 44.80
C LEU A 372 -35.47 24.17 43.48
N PRO A 373 -34.66 24.23 42.41
CA PRO A 373 -34.86 23.46 41.18
C PRO A 373 -35.12 21.96 41.41
N THR A 374 -35.77 21.29 40.47
CA THR A 374 -36.04 19.83 40.51
C THR A 374 -34.84 18.97 40.03
N PHE A 375 -33.60 19.42 40.27
CA PHE A 375 -32.37 18.64 40.11
C PHE A 375 -31.72 18.27 41.46
N GLU A 376 -30.57 17.59 41.48
CA GLU A 376 -29.91 17.21 42.75
C GLU A 376 -29.07 18.36 43.30
N HIS A 377 -29.30 18.69 44.58
CA HIS A 377 -28.58 19.71 45.34
C HIS A 377 -27.81 19.07 46.51
N GLU A 378 -26.68 19.65 46.89
CA GLU A 378 -26.00 19.34 48.15
C GLU A 378 -26.53 20.19 49.30
N LEU A 379 -27.00 19.51 50.35
CA LEU A 379 -27.55 20.07 51.58
C LEU A 379 -26.52 19.92 52.70
N THR A 380 -25.79 21.00 53.01
CA THR A 380 -24.81 21.02 54.10
C THR A 380 -25.37 21.79 55.29
N VAL A 381 -25.35 21.19 56.48
CA VAL A 381 -25.81 21.80 57.74
C VAL A 381 -24.71 21.73 58.80
N ARG A 382 -24.37 22.87 59.40
CA ARG A 382 -23.28 22.99 60.38
C ARG A 382 -23.65 23.89 61.56
N ALA A 383 -23.10 23.61 62.74
CA ALA A 383 -23.24 24.45 63.94
C ALA A 383 -21.97 24.36 64.81
N PRO A 384 -21.59 25.44 65.54
CA PRO A 384 -20.43 25.41 66.43
C PRO A 384 -20.53 24.28 67.49
N GLY A 385 -19.48 23.45 67.60
CA GLY A 385 -19.45 22.30 68.53
C GLY A 385 -20.07 20.99 68.00
N TYR A 386 -20.69 21.03 66.82
CA TYR A 386 -21.32 19.88 66.17
C TYR A 386 -20.53 19.39 64.96
N ALA A 387 -20.66 18.10 64.65
CA ALA A 387 -20.21 17.55 63.37
C ALA A 387 -21.07 18.12 62.23
N THR A 388 -20.43 18.49 61.12
CA THR A 388 -21.14 18.95 59.91
C THR A 388 -21.87 17.77 59.29
N TYR A 389 -23.14 17.98 58.93
CA TYR A 389 -23.97 17.01 58.23
C TYR A 389 -24.07 17.40 56.75
N GLN A 390 -23.81 16.45 55.86
CA GLN A 390 -23.97 16.62 54.41
C GLN A 390 -24.86 15.51 53.86
N THR A 391 -25.76 15.87 52.95
CA THR A 391 -26.57 14.91 52.19
C THR A 391 -26.93 15.50 50.83
N ARG A 392 -27.19 14.65 49.83
CA ARG A 392 -27.74 15.10 48.55
C ARG A 392 -29.25 14.94 48.49
N ILE A 393 -29.93 15.83 47.77
CA ILE A 393 -31.39 15.89 47.70
C ILE A 393 -31.87 16.35 46.33
N THR A 394 -32.73 15.54 45.70
CA THR A 394 -33.56 15.95 44.57
C THR A 394 -34.94 16.40 45.08
N PRO A 395 -35.32 17.69 44.96
CA PRO A 395 -36.68 18.16 45.16
C PRO A 395 -37.64 17.58 44.11
N ARG A 396 -38.94 17.54 44.40
CA ARG A 396 -39.98 17.07 43.46
C ARG A 396 -41.14 18.04 43.43
N LYS A 397 -41.52 18.50 42.23
CA LYS A 397 -42.67 19.40 42.02
C LYS A 397 -43.95 18.81 42.63
N GLY A 398 -44.76 19.67 43.25
CA GLY A 398 -46.00 19.28 43.94
C GLY A 398 -45.82 18.58 45.30
N VAL A 399 -44.62 18.12 45.67
CA VAL A 399 -44.37 17.43 46.94
C VAL A 399 -43.48 18.27 47.84
N VAL A 400 -44.05 18.84 48.91
CA VAL A 400 -43.26 19.52 49.95
C VAL A 400 -42.47 18.47 50.72
N LYS A 401 -41.20 18.29 50.39
CA LYS A 401 -40.31 17.35 51.09
C LYS A 401 -39.87 18.00 52.40
N ARG A 402 -40.10 17.32 53.53
CA ARG A 402 -39.62 17.73 54.87
C ARG A 402 -38.39 16.92 55.24
N VAL A 403 -37.31 17.60 55.63
CA VAL A 403 -36.04 16.98 56.02
C VAL A 403 -35.70 17.40 57.45
N ARG A 404 -35.57 16.41 58.34
CA ARG A 404 -35.28 16.61 59.76
C ARG A 404 -33.85 16.17 60.07
N ILE A 405 -33.02 17.10 60.53
CA ILE A 405 -31.59 16.86 60.77
C ILE A 405 -31.28 17.16 62.23
N ARG A 406 -30.88 16.14 62.98
CA ARG A 406 -30.21 16.32 64.27
C ARG A 406 -28.72 16.23 64.04
N LEU A 407 -28.00 17.32 64.27
CA LEU A 407 -26.54 17.28 64.28
C LEU A 407 -26.06 16.50 65.51
N LYS A 408 -24.96 15.76 65.36
CA LYS A 408 -24.28 15.07 66.46
C LYS A 408 -23.19 16.00 67.01
N THR A 409 -23.00 16.01 68.33
CA THR A 409 -21.86 16.72 68.93
C THR A 409 -20.54 16.10 68.45
N ALA A 410 -19.45 16.87 68.48
CA ALA A 410 -18.13 16.35 68.07
C ALA A 410 -17.71 15.08 68.84
N ALA A 411 -18.10 14.98 70.13
CA ALA A 411 -17.85 13.80 70.95
C ALA A 411 -18.68 12.56 70.55
N GLU A 412 -19.98 12.74 70.25
CA GLU A 412 -20.85 11.65 69.75
C GLU A 412 -20.34 11.09 68.41
N ALA A 413 -19.92 11.96 67.49
CA ALA A 413 -19.39 11.56 66.19
C ALA A 413 -18.05 10.80 66.29
N ALA A 414 -17.15 11.22 67.19
CA ALA A 414 -15.89 10.52 67.45
C ALA A 414 -16.11 9.11 68.03
N ALA A 415 -17.06 8.97 68.98
CA ALA A 415 -17.40 7.68 69.56
C ALA A 415 -18.02 6.70 68.54
N GLU A 416 -18.74 7.21 67.54
CA GLU A 416 -19.38 6.41 66.49
C GLU A 416 -18.36 5.90 65.44
N ASN A 417 -17.45 6.78 64.96
CA ASN A 417 -16.36 6.37 64.06
C ASN A 417 -15.42 5.35 64.70
N THR A 418 -15.21 5.42 66.03
CA THR A 418 -14.41 4.43 66.78
C THR A 418 -15.05 3.03 66.79
N ARG A 419 -16.32 2.90 66.41
CA ARG A 419 -17.08 1.63 66.40
C ARG A 419 -17.24 1.02 65.01
N ALA A 420 -16.74 1.68 63.96
CA ALA A 420 -17.01 1.33 62.55
C ALA A 420 -15.73 1.18 61.72
N SER A 421 -14.79 0.34 62.16
CA SER A 421 -13.58 0.02 61.39
C SER A 421 -13.11 -1.44 61.58
N PRO A 422 -13.33 -2.33 60.59
CA PRO A 422 -12.63 -3.61 60.47
C PRO A 422 -11.19 -3.42 60.00
N ALA A 423 -10.30 -4.35 60.36
CA ALA A 423 -8.86 -4.25 60.09
C ALA A 423 -8.51 -4.16 58.59
N ALA A 424 -7.59 -3.25 58.26
CA ALA A 424 -6.87 -3.24 56.98
C ALA A 424 -5.48 -3.86 57.17
N THR A 425 -5.15 -4.87 56.36
CA THR A 425 -3.82 -5.51 56.33
C THR A 425 -2.80 -4.62 55.59
N PRO A 426 -1.53 -4.52 56.04
CA PRO A 426 -0.52 -3.72 55.35
C PRO A 426 -0.27 -4.19 53.91
N GLY A 427 -0.18 -3.25 52.97
CA GLY A 427 0.20 -3.52 51.59
C GLY A 427 1.69 -3.74 51.41
N THR A 428 2.07 -4.72 50.60
CA THR A 428 3.46 -4.93 50.16
C THR A 428 3.83 -3.96 49.03
N ALA A 429 5.05 -3.42 49.05
CA ALA A 429 5.52 -2.47 48.05
C ALA A 429 5.70 -3.11 46.64
N PRO A 430 5.52 -2.34 45.54
CA PRO A 430 5.74 -2.84 44.19
C PRO A 430 7.23 -3.11 43.93
N GLY A 431 7.53 -4.28 43.35
CA GLY A 431 8.88 -4.72 43.01
C GLY A 431 9.50 -3.96 41.84
N SER A 432 10.84 -3.94 41.81
CA SER A 432 11.65 -3.24 40.82
C SER A 432 11.52 -3.75 39.38
N ARG A 433 11.56 -2.80 38.45
CA ARG A 433 12.17 -2.86 37.10
C ARG A 433 12.85 -4.19 36.71
N SER A 434 12.49 -4.71 35.53
CA SER A 434 13.39 -5.53 34.71
C SER A 434 13.31 -5.08 33.24
N SER A 435 14.43 -4.61 32.69
CA SER A 435 14.56 -4.38 31.25
C SER A 435 14.76 -5.74 30.54
N PRO A 436 14.17 -5.98 29.36
CA PRO A 436 14.50 -7.15 28.57
C PRO A 436 15.90 -6.96 27.94
N GLY A 437 16.89 -7.66 28.49
CA GLY A 437 18.20 -7.81 27.86
C GLY A 437 18.11 -8.73 26.64
N ALA A 438 18.71 -8.35 25.51
CA ALA A 438 18.60 -9.10 24.27
C ALA A 438 19.39 -10.43 24.31
N ALA A 439 18.72 -11.53 23.93
CA ALA A 439 19.36 -12.78 23.52
C ALA A 439 18.42 -13.57 22.59
N ALA A 440 18.67 -13.51 21.28
CA ALA A 440 17.90 -14.30 20.32
C ALA A 440 18.27 -15.80 20.39
N ARG A 441 17.26 -16.67 20.28
CA ARG A 441 17.42 -18.04 19.78
C ARG A 441 16.08 -18.63 19.35
N SER A 442 16.06 -19.29 18.19
CA SER A 442 14.84 -19.72 17.51
C SER A 442 14.13 -20.85 18.24
N ALA A 443 12.81 -20.71 18.39
CA ALA A 443 11.90 -21.80 18.73
C ALA A 443 10.60 -21.60 17.94
N THR A 444 10.44 -22.32 16.83
CA THR A 444 9.25 -22.22 15.98
C THR A 444 8.08 -22.93 16.66
N THR A 445 7.32 -22.20 17.47
CA THR A 445 6.10 -22.73 18.10
C THR A 445 5.12 -23.18 17.02
N ALA A 446 4.68 -24.44 17.07
CA ALA A 446 3.85 -25.02 16.03
C ALA A 446 2.53 -24.24 15.88
N GLY A 447 2.35 -23.58 14.73
CA GLY A 447 1.20 -22.72 14.44
C GLY A 447 1.47 -21.22 14.51
N GLU A 448 2.69 -20.76 14.81
CA GLU A 448 3.09 -19.37 14.62
C GLU A 448 4.13 -19.21 13.50
N LEU A 449 4.14 -18.06 12.84
CA LEU A 449 5.17 -17.61 11.91
C LEU A 449 5.59 -16.16 12.18
N THR A 450 6.66 -15.72 11.52
CA THR A 450 7.08 -14.32 11.49
C THR A 450 7.31 -13.92 10.03
N THR A 451 6.82 -12.75 9.63
CA THR A 451 6.97 -12.19 8.28
C THR A 451 8.35 -11.56 8.08
N HIS A 452 8.74 -11.24 6.84
CA HIS A 452 9.96 -10.48 6.55
C HIS A 452 10.04 -9.16 7.36
N ALA A 453 8.91 -8.44 7.50
CA ALA A 453 8.88 -7.14 8.17
C ALA A 453 8.88 -7.23 9.71
N GLY A 454 8.61 -8.41 10.29
CA GLY A 454 8.67 -8.65 11.73
C GLY A 454 7.35 -9.04 12.39
N GLN A 455 6.21 -8.96 11.70
CA GLN A 455 4.91 -9.35 12.29
C GLN A 455 4.92 -10.82 12.70
N ARG A 456 4.62 -11.08 13.97
CA ARG A 456 4.21 -12.42 14.41
C ARG A 456 2.77 -12.69 13.98
N MET A 457 2.52 -13.86 13.40
CA MET A 457 1.18 -14.31 13.01
C MET A 457 0.89 -15.70 13.56
N LYS A 458 -0.39 -15.98 13.82
CA LYS A 458 -0.88 -17.23 14.43
C LYS A 458 -1.93 -17.91 13.56
N ARG A 459 -1.81 -19.23 13.40
CA ARG A 459 -2.72 -20.08 12.61
C ARG A 459 -4.03 -20.34 13.35
N PHE A 460 -5.11 -20.28 12.59
CA PHE A 460 -6.45 -20.68 12.93
C PHE A 460 -6.97 -21.67 11.88
N THR A 461 -7.89 -22.54 12.29
CA THR A 461 -8.54 -23.56 11.42
C THR A 461 -9.96 -23.17 11.04
N GLY A 462 -10.37 -21.92 11.30
CA GLY A 462 -11.76 -21.50 11.17
C GLY A 462 -12.75 -22.30 12.03
N GLY A 463 -13.99 -22.40 11.55
CA GLY A 463 -15.14 -23.03 12.17
C GLY A 463 -16.43 -22.25 11.90
N GLU A 464 -17.58 -22.88 12.14
CA GLU A 464 -18.90 -22.24 12.00
C GLU A 464 -19.14 -21.14 13.05
N ALA A 465 -19.80 -20.05 12.65
CA ALA A 465 -20.33 -19.03 13.53
C ALA A 465 -21.56 -18.33 12.95
N VAL A 466 -22.36 -17.69 13.81
CA VAL A 466 -23.33 -16.67 13.39
C VAL A 466 -22.74 -15.31 13.72
N LEU A 467 -22.35 -14.59 12.67
CA LEU A 467 -21.80 -13.24 12.76
C LEU A 467 -22.92 -12.19 12.72
N GLY A 468 -22.61 -10.94 13.05
CA GLY A 468 -23.61 -9.89 13.25
C GLY A 468 -24.41 -10.08 14.55
N SER A 469 -25.34 -9.19 14.83
CA SER A 469 -25.98 -9.09 16.14
C SER A 469 -27.51 -9.13 16.08
N SER A 470 -28.14 -9.49 17.20
CA SER A 470 -29.59 -9.56 17.25
C SER A 470 -30.19 -8.16 17.33
N ARG A 471 -31.35 -7.97 16.69
CA ARG A 471 -32.18 -6.76 16.82
C ARG A 471 -32.66 -6.46 18.24
N ARG A 472 -32.34 -7.32 19.21
CA ARG A 472 -32.62 -7.19 20.65
C ARG A 472 -31.40 -6.75 21.47
N ASP A 473 -30.21 -6.73 20.87
CA ASP A 473 -28.97 -6.45 21.59
C ASP A 473 -28.83 -4.94 21.82
N PRO A 474 -28.50 -4.46 23.03
CA PRO A 474 -28.32 -3.03 23.30
C PRO A 474 -27.25 -2.40 22.41
N GLY A 475 -27.63 -1.39 21.63
CA GLY A 475 -26.74 -0.68 20.71
C GLY A 475 -26.63 -1.27 19.29
N HIS A 476 -27.40 -2.31 18.95
CA HIS A 476 -27.49 -2.86 17.58
C HIS A 476 -27.83 -1.78 16.54
N ARG A 477 -26.97 -1.60 15.54
CA ARG A 477 -27.26 -0.85 14.30
C ARG A 477 -27.90 -1.77 13.25
N ALA A 478 -28.76 -1.21 12.40
CA ALA A 478 -29.51 -1.97 11.39
C ALA A 478 -28.64 -2.68 10.34
N ASN A 479 -27.37 -2.28 10.19
CA ASN A 479 -26.38 -2.88 9.30
C ASN A 479 -25.66 -4.11 9.91
N GLU A 480 -25.84 -4.40 11.21
CA GLU A 480 -25.27 -5.55 11.94
C GLU A 480 -26.12 -6.84 11.77
N VAL A 481 -26.62 -7.15 10.58
CA VAL A 481 -27.55 -8.28 10.37
C VAL A 481 -26.91 -9.65 10.67
N GLN A 482 -27.67 -10.56 11.29
CA GLN A 482 -27.16 -11.89 11.62
C GLN A 482 -27.01 -12.76 10.36
N ARG A 483 -25.82 -13.32 10.15
CA ARG A 483 -25.48 -14.17 9.00
C ARG A 483 -24.67 -15.41 9.43
N PRO A 484 -25.06 -16.64 9.04
CA PRO A 484 -24.26 -17.83 9.27
C PRO A 484 -23.04 -17.85 8.34
N VAL A 485 -21.85 -18.15 8.89
CA VAL A 485 -20.62 -18.31 8.12
C VAL A 485 -19.87 -19.55 8.58
N SER A 486 -19.39 -20.34 7.62
CA SER A 486 -18.37 -21.37 7.82
C SER A 486 -17.03 -20.83 7.37
N LEU A 487 -16.03 -20.80 8.25
CA LEU A 487 -14.64 -20.57 7.86
C LEU A 487 -13.95 -21.93 7.77
N GLU A 488 -13.57 -22.37 6.56
CA GLU A 488 -13.13 -23.75 6.31
C GLU A 488 -11.66 -23.81 5.90
N ARG A 489 -11.18 -22.81 5.15
CA ARG A 489 -9.76 -22.65 4.83
C ARG A 489 -8.99 -22.18 6.08
N PRO A 490 -7.98 -22.92 6.56
CA PRO A 490 -7.11 -22.43 7.63
C PRO A 490 -6.39 -21.13 7.22
N PHE A 491 -6.21 -20.22 8.17
CA PHE A 491 -5.61 -18.90 7.92
C PHE A 491 -4.72 -18.46 9.09
N TYR A 492 -3.75 -17.59 8.82
CA TYR A 492 -2.98 -16.85 9.80
C TYR A 492 -3.57 -15.45 9.97
N LEU A 493 -3.59 -14.92 11.20
CA LEU A 493 -3.73 -13.48 11.47
C LEU A 493 -2.50 -12.95 12.22
N SER A 494 -2.13 -11.69 12.01
CA SER A 494 -1.13 -11.02 12.85
C SER A 494 -1.65 -10.82 14.27
N LEU A 495 -0.75 -11.01 15.25
CA LEU A 495 -1.11 -10.90 16.67
C LEU A 495 -1.58 -9.48 17.03
N HIS A 496 -1.05 -8.48 16.33
CA HIS A 496 -1.32 -7.06 16.45
C HIS A 496 -1.75 -6.47 15.09
N GLU A 497 -2.13 -5.21 15.08
CA GLU A 497 -2.12 -4.34 13.90
C GLU A 497 -0.70 -4.23 13.30
N VAL A 498 -0.59 -3.70 12.08
CA VAL A 498 0.71 -3.31 11.50
C VAL A 498 1.20 -2.04 12.17
N THR A 499 2.45 -2.02 12.61
CA THR A 499 3.05 -0.84 13.29
C THR A 499 3.67 0.16 12.32
N ASN A 500 3.90 1.39 12.79
CA ASN A 500 4.61 2.43 12.04
C ASN A 500 5.99 1.97 11.56
N ALA A 501 6.81 1.35 12.42
CA ALA A 501 8.13 0.86 12.05
C ALA A 501 8.10 -0.25 10.98
N GLU A 502 7.05 -1.07 10.97
CA GLU A 502 6.86 -2.10 9.94
C GLU A 502 6.37 -1.49 8.62
N PHE A 503 5.39 -0.58 8.67
CA PHE A 503 4.86 0.06 7.47
C PHE A 503 5.91 0.93 6.74
N ARG A 504 6.80 1.60 7.49
CA ARG A 504 7.92 2.36 6.89
C ARG A 504 8.97 1.49 6.19
N GLN A 505 8.95 0.16 6.32
CA GLN A 505 9.78 -0.72 5.48
C GLN A 505 9.25 -0.83 4.04
N PHE A 506 7.94 -0.61 3.84
CA PHE A 506 7.31 -0.47 2.54
C PHE A 506 7.38 0.97 2.03
N LEU A 507 6.95 1.93 2.86
CA LEU A 507 6.87 3.35 2.52
C LEU A 507 7.63 4.19 3.56
N ALA A 508 8.94 4.33 3.40
CA ALA A 508 9.83 4.99 4.36
C ALA A 508 9.53 6.48 4.63
N ALA A 509 8.72 7.12 3.78
CA ALA A 509 8.25 8.50 3.96
C ALA A 509 6.87 8.60 4.63
N HIS A 510 6.27 7.48 5.05
CA HIS A 510 4.99 7.49 5.76
C HIS A 510 5.14 8.06 7.18
N SER A 511 4.20 8.91 7.55
CA SER A 511 4.02 9.44 8.89
C SER A 511 2.53 9.40 9.20
N SER A 512 2.13 8.70 10.24
CA SER A 512 0.74 8.74 10.75
C SER A 512 0.41 10.12 11.33
N GLY A 513 1.40 10.81 11.88
CA GLY A 513 1.31 12.21 12.29
C GLY A 513 0.83 12.38 13.73
N ALA A 514 -0.09 13.32 13.96
CA ALA A 514 -0.54 13.68 15.30
C ALA A 514 -1.99 14.17 15.30
N PHE A 515 -2.74 13.89 16.37
CA PHE A 515 -4.11 14.35 16.56
C PHE A 515 -4.24 15.15 17.86
N ALA A 516 -4.76 16.38 17.76
CA ALA A 516 -4.90 17.33 18.89
C ALA A 516 -3.63 17.52 19.76
N GLY A 517 -2.45 17.30 19.19
CA GLY A 517 -1.16 17.38 19.90
C GLY A 517 -0.67 16.08 20.54
N GLN A 518 -1.42 14.98 20.44
CA GLN A 518 -0.93 13.63 20.75
C GLN A 518 -0.25 13.03 19.52
N ASP A 519 0.91 12.41 19.74
CA ASP A 519 1.70 11.72 18.71
C ASP A 519 1.05 10.37 18.34
N LEU A 520 1.04 10.06 17.05
CA LEU A 520 0.54 8.82 16.45
C LEU A 520 1.61 8.11 15.60
N ASP A 521 2.85 8.62 15.60
CA ASP A 521 3.94 8.19 14.72
C ASP A 521 5.09 7.44 15.46
N ASP A 522 4.93 7.06 16.74
CA ASP A 522 5.89 6.17 17.45
C ASP A 522 6.00 4.84 16.70
N ASP A 523 7.23 4.35 16.54
CA ASP A 523 7.58 3.12 15.84
C ASP A 523 6.74 1.89 16.23
N ARG A 524 6.20 1.84 17.46
CA ARG A 524 5.41 0.73 18.01
C ARG A 524 3.91 1.01 18.10
N GLN A 525 3.46 2.23 17.82
CA GLN A 525 2.04 2.51 17.60
C GLN A 525 1.57 1.81 16.30
N PRO A 526 0.28 1.47 16.18
CA PRO A 526 -0.30 1.00 14.93
C PRO A 526 -0.22 2.10 13.87
N VAL A 527 -0.01 1.72 12.60
CA VAL A 527 -0.03 2.67 11.49
C VAL A 527 -1.45 3.15 11.21
N THR A 528 -1.65 4.47 11.20
CA THR A 528 -2.90 5.13 10.81
C THR A 528 -2.69 6.13 9.67
N GLY A 529 -3.76 6.74 9.16
CA GLY A 529 -3.68 7.69 8.05
C GLY A 529 -3.39 7.02 6.69
N VAL A 530 -3.58 5.70 6.60
CA VAL A 530 -3.41 4.90 5.37
C VAL A 530 -4.76 4.60 4.71
N THR A 531 -4.82 4.62 3.38
CA THR A 531 -6.02 4.17 2.64
C THR A 531 -6.08 2.64 2.59
N TRP A 532 -7.22 2.10 2.17
CA TRP A 532 -7.40 0.67 1.96
C TRP A 532 -6.45 0.11 0.89
N GLU A 533 -6.21 0.88 -0.18
CA GLU A 533 -5.26 0.54 -1.25
C GLU A 533 -3.82 0.51 -0.73
N MET A 534 -3.41 1.47 0.11
CA MET A 534 -2.08 1.47 0.73
C MET A 534 -1.85 0.22 1.59
N ALA A 535 -2.88 -0.24 2.31
CA ALA A 535 -2.83 -1.48 3.08
C ALA A 535 -2.78 -2.73 2.18
N ALA A 536 -3.52 -2.73 1.05
CA ALA A 536 -3.46 -3.79 0.05
C ALA A 536 -2.11 -3.85 -0.69
N GLU A 537 -1.50 -2.70 -1.00
CA GLU A 537 -0.16 -2.59 -1.56
C GLU A 537 0.92 -3.08 -0.58
N TYR A 538 0.81 -2.72 0.71
CA TYR A 538 1.68 -3.25 1.76
C TYR A 538 1.60 -4.79 1.84
N CYS A 539 0.39 -5.35 1.85
CA CYS A 539 0.18 -6.81 1.84
C CYS A 539 0.85 -7.48 0.63
N ASN A 540 0.71 -6.87 -0.55
CA ASN A 540 1.35 -7.34 -1.79
C ASN A 540 2.88 -7.14 -1.80
N TRP A 541 3.40 -6.08 -1.18
CA TRP A 541 4.84 -5.85 -1.00
C TRP A 541 5.44 -6.92 -0.09
N LEU A 542 4.83 -7.15 1.07
CA LEU A 542 5.28 -8.16 2.03
C LEU A 542 5.22 -9.57 1.44
N SER A 543 4.18 -9.85 0.64
CA SER A 543 4.08 -11.10 -0.12
C SER A 543 5.29 -11.31 -1.04
N ARG A 544 5.78 -10.26 -1.70
CA ARG A 544 6.98 -10.34 -2.54
C ARG A 544 8.26 -10.55 -1.72
N GLN A 545 8.37 -9.95 -0.54
CA GLN A 545 9.54 -10.16 0.34
C GLN A 545 9.63 -11.60 0.85
N ASP A 546 8.50 -12.19 1.26
CA ASP A 546 8.41 -13.58 1.74
C ASP A 546 8.25 -14.62 0.61
N GLY A 547 8.42 -14.23 -0.67
CA GLY A 547 8.43 -15.14 -1.82
C GLY A 547 7.06 -15.75 -2.20
N LEU A 548 5.97 -15.07 -1.88
CA LEU A 548 4.58 -15.56 -1.98
C LEU A 548 3.84 -15.00 -3.20
N PRO A 549 2.85 -15.75 -3.75
CA PRO A 549 1.96 -15.20 -4.78
C PRO A 549 1.12 -14.05 -4.19
N PRO A 550 1.12 -12.85 -4.78
CA PRO A 550 0.31 -11.73 -4.32
C PRO A 550 -1.19 -12.04 -4.35
N PHE A 551 -1.94 -11.55 -3.35
CA PHE A 551 -3.39 -11.75 -3.27
C PHE A 551 -4.16 -10.70 -4.08
N TYR A 552 -3.76 -9.43 -4.03
CA TYR A 552 -4.43 -8.35 -4.75
C TYR A 552 -3.87 -8.18 -6.16
N GLN A 553 -4.72 -7.89 -7.14
CA GLN A 553 -4.34 -7.56 -8.52
C GLN A 553 -4.36 -6.04 -8.66
N ILE A 554 -3.21 -5.39 -8.47
CA ILE A 554 -3.10 -3.92 -8.37
C ILE A 554 -2.52 -3.34 -9.66
N LYS A 555 -3.11 -2.26 -10.17
CA LYS A 555 -2.61 -1.51 -11.32
C LYS A 555 -2.88 -0.01 -11.13
N TYR A 556 -1.84 0.81 -11.32
CA TYR A 556 -1.90 2.28 -11.13
C TYR A 556 -2.40 2.72 -9.74
N GLY A 557 -2.13 1.93 -8.69
CA GLY A 557 -2.60 2.17 -7.32
C GLY A 557 -4.02 1.65 -7.02
N GLU A 558 -4.84 1.33 -8.03
CA GLU A 558 -6.16 0.72 -7.82
C GLU A 558 -6.07 -0.82 -7.72
N VAL A 559 -6.82 -1.41 -6.79
CA VAL A 559 -7.05 -2.87 -6.73
C VAL A 559 -8.15 -3.24 -7.73
N LEU A 560 -7.78 -3.88 -8.84
CA LEU A 560 -8.70 -4.24 -9.92
C LEU A 560 -9.33 -5.63 -9.76
N GLY A 561 -8.79 -6.46 -8.85
CA GLY A 561 -9.26 -7.81 -8.57
C GLY A 561 -8.45 -8.52 -7.50
N VAL A 562 -8.76 -9.79 -7.26
CA VAL A 562 -8.09 -10.67 -6.27
C VAL A 562 -7.79 -12.04 -6.85
N ASN A 563 -6.77 -12.70 -6.31
CA ASN A 563 -6.47 -14.10 -6.53
C ASN A 563 -6.87 -14.90 -5.27
N PRO A 564 -8.08 -15.51 -5.22
CA PRO A 564 -8.57 -16.18 -4.02
C PRO A 564 -7.73 -17.41 -3.63
N ASP A 565 -6.98 -18.00 -4.57
CA ASP A 565 -6.10 -19.15 -4.35
C ASP A 565 -4.70 -18.75 -3.89
N ALA A 566 -4.36 -17.45 -3.89
CA ALA A 566 -3.08 -16.97 -3.41
C ALA A 566 -2.93 -17.22 -1.90
N THR A 567 -1.76 -17.77 -1.52
CA THR A 567 -1.32 -17.86 -0.13
C THR A 567 -0.42 -16.69 0.27
N GLY A 568 -0.53 -15.55 -0.42
CA GLY A 568 0.08 -14.28 -0.01
C GLY A 568 -0.65 -13.61 1.15
N TYR A 569 -0.06 -12.54 1.67
CA TYR A 569 -0.69 -11.68 2.67
C TYR A 569 -1.80 -10.83 2.03
N ARG A 570 -2.80 -10.52 2.85
CA ARG A 570 -3.96 -9.68 2.53
C ARG A 570 -4.52 -9.08 3.82
N LEU A 571 -5.55 -8.26 3.70
CA LEU A 571 -6.40 -7.93 4.84
C LEU A 571 -7.24 -9.16 5.24
N PRO A 572 -7.61 -9.32 6.54
CA PRO A 572 -8.61 -10.29 6.96
C PRO A 572 -9.94 -10.01 6.25
N THR A 573 -10.77 -11.03 6.04
CA THR A 573 -12.18 -10.77 5.67
C THR A 573 -12.94 -10.26 6.90
N GLU A 574 -14.06 -9.57 6.70
CA GLU A 574 -14.96 -9.17 7.79
C GLU A 574 -15.40 -10.38 8.62
N ALA A 575 -15.54 -11.54 7.97
CA ALA A 575 -15.90 -12.77 8.63
C ALA A 575 -14.77 -13.38 9.47
N GLU A 576 -13.55 -13.44 8.95
CA GLU A 576 -12.36 -13.87 9.70
C GLU A 576 -12.09 -12.95 10.89
N TRP A 577 -12.20 -11.63 10.67
CA TRP A 577 -12.00 -10.61 11.68
C TRP A 577 -13.01 -10.77 12.83
N GLU A 578 -14.31 -10.79 12.53
CA GLU A 578 -15.33 -10.88 13.59
C GLU A 578 -15.30 -12.23 14.29
N TRP A 579 -15.06 -13.33 13.56
CA TRP A 579 -14.86 -14.64 14.18
C TRP A 579 -13.67 -14.64 15.15
N ALA A 580 -12.55 -14.04 14.74
CA ALA A 580 -11.32 -14.01 15.53
C ALA A 580 -11.41 -13.09 16.75
N ALA A 581 -12.13 -11.97 16.64
CA ALA A 581 -12.37 -11.06 17.76
C ALA A 581 -13.40 -11.61 18.75
N ARG A 582 -14.51 -12.17 18.24
CA ARG A 582 -15.77 -12.32 18.99
C ARG A 582 -16.12 -13.75 19.41
N VAL A 583 -15.60 -14.77 18.72
CA VAL A 583 -15.98 -16.17 18.97
C VAL A 583 -14.89 -16.88 19.78
N PRO A 584 -15.00 -16.99 21.11
CA PRO A 584 -13.99 -17.66 21.94
C PRO A 584 -13.96 -19.18 21.68
N PRO A 585 -12.80 -19.85 21.85
CA PRO A 585 -12.69 -21.30 21.67
C PRO A 585 -13.69 -22.10 22.51
N GLY A 586 -14.60 -22.83 21.86
CA GLY A 586 -15.64 -23.64 22.52
C GLY A 586 -16.75 -22.84 23.21
N GLY A 587 -16.80 -21.51 23.06
CA GLY A 587 -17.81 -20.65 23.67
C GLY A 587 -18.80 -20.04 22.65
N LYS A 588 -19.65 -19.13 23.14
CA LYS A 588 -20.60 -18.36 22.32
C LYS A 588 -20.01 -16.99 21.96
N PRO A 589 -20.42 -16.36 20.85
CA PRO A 589 -20.00 -15.00 20.50
C PRO A 589 -20.32 -14.02 21.63
N THR A 590 -19.38 -13.16 22.04
CA THR A 590 -19.64 -12.10 23.02
C THR A 590 -20.24 -10.85 22.37
N THR A 591 -20.83 -9.96 23.18
CA THR A 591 -21.25 -8.63 22.71
C THR A 591 -20.08 -7.64 22.69
N PHE A 592 -19.34 -7.59 23.80
CA PHE A 592 -18.17 -6.74 24.02
C PHE A 592 -16.90 -7.61 24.21
N PRO A 593 -15.70 -7.02 24.11
CA PRO A 593 -14.42 -7.69 24.37
C PRO A 593 -14.35 -8.32 25.76
N TRP A 594 -14.77 -7.55 26.78
CA TRP A 594 -14.84 -7.95 28.18
C TRP A 594 -16.16 -8.68 28.55
N GLY A 595 -16.93 -9.16 27.57
CA GLY A 595 -18.16 -9.94 27.76
C GLY A 595 -19.45 -9.18 27.46
N GLU A 596 -20.42 -9.20 28.38
CA GLU A 596 -21.81 -8.78 28.09
C GLU A 596 -22.25 -7.46 28.76
N LYS A 597 -21.39 -6.82 29.56
CA LYS A 597 -21.79 -5.68 30.42
C LYS A 597 -21.03 -4.42 30.07
N PHE A 598 -21.72 -3.45 29.50
CA PHE A 598 -21.26 -2.06 29.38
C PHE A 598 -21.47 -1.30 30.72
N PRO A 599 -20.63 -0.31 31.09
CA PRO A 599 -19.36 0.10 30.46
C PRO A 599 -18.21 -0.90 30.71
N PRO A 600 -17.08 -0.77 29.99
CA PRO A 600 -15.83 -1.49 30.30
C PRO A 600 -15.31 -1.21 31.72
N ARG A 601 -14.37 -2.04 32.20
CA ARG A 601 -13.83 -1.98 33.57
C ARG A 601 -12.38 -2.46 33.65
N GLY A 602 -11.57 -1.75 34.44
CA GLY A 602 -10.12 -1.95 34.46
C GLY A 602 -9.50 -1.50 33.13
N ARG A 603 -8.24 -1.84 32.86
CA ARG A 603 -7.58 -1.54 31.58
C ARG A 603 -7.90 -2.65 30.58
N SER A 604 -9.09 -2.62 29.99
CA SER A 604 -9.60 -3.68 29.09
C SER A 604 -9.21 -3.52 27.61
N GLY A 605 -8.91 -2.30 27.18
CA GLY A 605 -8.53 -1.91 25.80
C GLY A 605 -8.27 -0.40 25.75
N ASN A 606 -7.83 0.12 24.60
CA ASN A 606 -7.66 1.57 24.40
C ASN A 606 -8.92 2.20 23.77
N TYR A 607 -9.51 3.18 24.46
CA TYR A 607 -10.81 3.78 24.14
C TYR A 607 -10.83 5.29 24.37
N ALA A 608 -11.92 5.96 23.98
CA ALA A 608 -12.15 7.33 24.43
C ALA A 608 -12.42 7.34 25.94
N ASP A 609 -11.42 7.71 26.73
CA ASP A 609 -11.42 7.72 28.20
C ASP A 609 -11.34 9.15 28.79
N SER A 610 -11.08 9.28 30.09
CA SER A 610 -10.94 10.60 30.75
C SER A 610 -9.79 11.47 30.19
N ALA A 611 -8.73 10.86 29.65
CA ALA A 611 -7.61 11.58 29.01
C ALA A 611 -7.94 11.99 27.57
N ALA A 612 -8.76 11.21 26.87
CA ALA A 612 -9.26 11.54 25.54
C ALA A 612 -10.41 12.60 25.55
N SER A 613 -11.02 12.89 26.71
CA SER A 613 -12.24 13.72 26.80
C SER A 613 -12.07 15.20 26.42
N GLY A 614 -10.85 15.69 26.26
CA GLY A 614 -10.55 17.03 25.70
C GLY A 614 -10.29 17.03 24.19
N ILE A 615 -10.38 15.86 23.55
CA ILE A 615 -9.91 15.58 22.18
C ILE A 615 -11.01 14.91 21.34
N VAL A 616 -11.86 14.07 21.95
CA VAL A 616 -12.98 13.39 21.30
C VAL A 616 -14.28 13.46 22.12
N ASP A 617 -15.42 13.53 21.43
CA ASP A 617 -16.75 13.53 22.04
C ASP A 617 -17.18 12.13 22.50
N GLY A 618 -17.94 12.07 23.59
CA GLY A 618 -18.62 10.84 24.03
C GLY A 618 -17.74 9.84 24.79
N ALA A 619 -16.64 10.29 25.37
CA ALA A 619 -15.73 9.50 26.20
C ALA A 619 -16.39 8.83 27.43
N LEU A 620 -15.78 7.74 27.88
CA LEU A 620 -16.21 6.87 28.98
C LEU A 620 -15.81 7.46 30.35
N GLY A 621 -16.73 8.18 31.00
CA GLY A 621 -16.41 8.95 32.23
C GLY A 621 -15.96 8.17 33.48
N ASP A 622 -16.23 6.86 33.57
CA ASP A 622 -15.79 5.99 34.68
C ASP A 622 -14.66 5.01 34.26
N TYR A 623 -13.97 5.30 33.14
CA TYR A 623 -12.96 4.44 32.54
C TYR A 623 -11.65 5.22 32.34
N GLU A 624 -10.53 4.54 32.59
CA GLU A 624 -9.18 5.05 32.33
C GLU A 624 -8.30 3.90 31.85
N ASP A 625 -7.72 4.03 30.66
CA ASP A 625 -6.72 3.09 30.14
C ASP A 625 -5.30 3.67 30.14
N GLY A 626 -5.16 4.99 30.22
CA GLY A 626 -3.89 5.68 30.37
C GLY A 626 -3.22 6.12 29.06
N PHE A 627 -3.92 6.06 27.92
CA PHE A 627 -3.47 6.64 26.65
C PHE A 627 -4.51 7.63 26.12
N ALA A 628 -4.11 8.88 25.84
CA ALA A 628 -5.00 9.90 25.27
C ALA A 628 -5.20 9.77 23.74
N ALA A 629 -4.62 8.74 23.13
CA ALA A 629 -4.52 8.48 21.69
C ALA A 629 -4.07 7.01 21.46
N ALA A 630 -3.58 6.65 20.27
CA ALA A 630 -3.11 5.29 20.00
C ALA A 630 -2.01 4.85 20.99
N ALA A 631 -2.11 3.62 21.46
CA ALA A 631 -1.14 2.96 22.33
C ALA A 631 -0.13 2.16 21.49
N PRO A 632 1.07 1.88 22.01
CA PRO A 632 1.94 0.85 21.44
C PRO A 632 1.19 -0.49 21.39
N VAL A 633 1.27 -1.19 20.26
CA VAL A 633 0.52 -2.44 20.08
C VAL A 633 0.91 -3.50 21.13
N GLY A 634 -0.06 -4.31 21.56
CA GLY A 634 0.11 -5.30 22.63
C GLY A 634 0.16 -4.69 24.04
N SER A 635 -0.27 -3.44 24.22
CA SER A 635 -0.34 -2.80 25.55
C SER A 635 -1.43 -3.38 26.47
N PHE A 636 -2.40 -4.11 25.91
CA PHE A 636 -3.55 -4.67 26.61
C PHE A 636 -3.51 -6.21 26.67
N ALA A 637 -4.43 -6.81 27.41
CA ALA A 637 -4.52 -8.26 27.48
C ALA A 637 -5.08 -8.82 26.16
N PRO A 638 -4.49 -9.87 25.57
CA PRO A 638 -5.01 -10.45 24.35
C PRO A 638 -6.34 -11.18 24.62
N ASN A 639 -7.17 -11.26 23.59
CA ASN A 639 -8.43 -11.98 23.64
C ASN A 639 -8.22 -13.50 23.82
N LEU A 640 -9.31 -14.26 23.96
CA LEU A 640 -9.27 -15.72 24.19
C LEU A 640 -8.70 -16.55 23.01
N ARG A 641 -8.30 -15.91 21.90
CA ARG A 641 -7.52 -16.53 20.81
C ARG A 641 -6.04 -16.15 20.82
N GLY A 642 -5.61 -15.25 21.70
CA GLY A 642 -4.24 -14.74 21.78
C GLY A 642 -3.94 -13.64 20.77
N LEU A 643 -4.97 -12.92 20.30
CA LEU A 643 -4.84 -11.74 19.45
C LEU A 643 -5.07 -10.49 20.29
N PHE A 644 -4.30 -9.46 20.04
CA PHE A 644 -4.31 -8.20 20.77
C PHE A 644 -5.02 -7.12 19.96
N ASP A 645 -5.60 -6.15 20.67
CA ASP A 645 -6.08 -4.86 20.17
C ASP A 645 -7.17 -4.90 19.10
N LEU A 646 -7.69 -6.07 18.70
CA LEU A 646 -8.91 -6.24 17.88
C LEU A 646 -10.13 -5.52 18.48
N ASP A 647 -10.06 -5.21 19.76
CA ASP A 647 -11.11 -4.69 20.58
C ASP A 647 -11.06 -3.18 20.79
N GLY A 648 -10.01 -2.47 20.37
CA GLY A 648 -9.80 -1.04 20.61
C GLY A 648 -8.57 -0.51 19.89
N ASN A 649 -7.90 0.49 20.45
CA ASN A 649 -6.67 1.08 19.89
C ASN A 649 -6.92 1.78 18.55
N VAL A 650 -6.93 1.07 17.43
CA VAL A 650 -7.37 1.62 16.13
C VAL A 650 -8.41 0.74 15.50
N ALA A 651 -9.37 1.35 14.81
CA ALA A 651 -10.25 0.63 13.93
C ALA A 651 -9.43 0.05 12.75
N GLU A 652 -9.90 -1.02 12.14
CA GLU A 652 -9.15 -1.78 11.14
C GLU A 652 -9.88 -1.86 9.81
N TRP A 653 -9.16 -1.57 8.73
CA TRP A 653 -9.54 -1.99 7.38
C TRP A 653 -9.59 -3.51 7.28
N VAL A 654 -10.71 -4.05 6.78
CA VAL A 654 -10.83 -5.45 6.38
C VAL A 654 -11.02 -5.55 4.86
N HIS A 655 -10.89 -6.74 4.27
CA HIS A 655 -10.93 -6.92 2.81
C HIS A 655 -12.27 -6.48 2.20
N ASP A 656 -13.38 -6.84 2.84
CA ASP A 656 -14.73 -6.74 2.28
C ASP A 656 -15.11 -5.30 1.88
N VAL A 657 -15.81 -5.18 0.76
CA VAL A 657 -16.56 -3.97 0.39
C VAL A 657 -17.71 -3.76 1.38
N TYR A 658 -17.93 -2.51 1.80
CA TYR A 658 -19.02 -2.19 2.70
C TYR A 658 -20.38 -2.18 1.99
N ASP A 659 -21.22 -3.14 2.38
CA ASP A 659 -22.67 -3.13 2.14
C ASP A 659 -23.39 -2.78 3.46
N ALA A 660 -24.41 -1.92 3.40
CA ALA A 660 -25.26 -1.58 4.53
C ALA A 660 -26.31 -2.65 4.86
N ALA A 661 -26.61 -3.57 3.93
CA ALA A 661 -27.58 -4.65 4.08
C ALA A 661 -27.00 -6.01 3.59
N PRO A 662 -25.86 -6.46 4.15
CA PRO A 662 -25.10 -7.59 3.60
C PRO A 662 -25.90 -8.91 3.61
N PRO A 663 -25.58 -9.86 2.70
CA PRO A 663 -26.32 -11.11 2.58
C PRO A 663 -26.43 -11.92 3.89
N THR A 664 -27.66 -12.34 4.21
CA THR A 664 -27.97 -13.16 5.39
C THR A 664 -28.03 -14.66 5.10
N SER A 665 -27.80 -15.07 3.85
CA SER A 665 -27.64 -16.48 3.45
C SER A 665 -26.36 -17.08 4.03
N PRO A 666 -26.33 -18.38 4.39
CA PRO A 666 -25.09 -19.05 4.77
C PRO A 666 -23.99 -18.91 3.71
N ALA A 667 -22.77 -18.64 4.14
CA ALA A 667 -21.59 -18.51 3.26
C ALA A 667 -20.40 -19.32 3.79
N VAL A 668 -19.54 -19.76 2.88
CA VAL A 668 -18.25 -20.42 3.18
C VAL A 668 -17.12 -19.50 2.75
N ASP A 669 -16.15 -19.24 3.63
CA ASP A 669 -14.98 -18.37 3.42
C ASP A 669 -15.27 -17.06 2.63
N PRO A 670 -16.28 -16.25 3.03
CA PRO A 670 -16.72 -15.10 2.24
C PRO A 670 -15.65 -14.00 2.15
N LEU A 671 -15.47 -13.47 0.93
CA LEU A 671 -14.56 -12.36 0.57
C LEU A 671 -15.29 -11.02 0.37
N GLY A 672 -16.56 -10.91 0.80
CA GLY A 672 -17.42 -9.76 0.56
C GLY A 672 -17.88 -9.62 -0.89
N ALA A 673 -18.33 -8.41 -1.26
CA ALA A 673 -18.69 -8.07 -2.64
C ALA A 673 -17.44 -7.72 -3.47
N PRO A 674 -17.38 -8.09 -4.77
CA PRO A 674 -16.15 -7.98 -5.56
C PRO A 674 -15.79 -6.55 -6.01
N ARG A 675 -16.67 -5.56 -5.84
CA ARG A 675 -16.48 -4.14 -6.18
C ARG A 675 -17.36 -3.25 -5.31
N GLY A 676 -16.88 -2.04 -4.98
CA GLY A 676 -17.58 -1.06 -4.17
C GLY A 676 -17.00 0.35 -4.28
N ILE A 677 -17.32 1.19 -3.28
CA ILE A 677 -16.79 2.56 -3.10
C ILE A 677 -16.23 2.71 -1.68
N GLU A 678 -16.94 2.17 -0.69
CA GLU A 678 -16.48 2.05 0.70
C GLU A 678 -16.00 0.62 0.97
N HIS A 679 -14.96 0.50 1.78
CA HIS A 679 -14.54 -0.77 2.39
C HIS A 679 -14.99 -0.83 3.85
N VAL A 680 -15.18 -2.06 4.35
CA VAL A 680 -15.62 -2.28 5.73
C VAL A 680 -14.50 -1.88 6.70
N VAL A 681 -14.91 -1.16 7.74
CA VAL A 681 -14.11 -0.91 8.94
C VAL A 681 -14.68 -1.71 10.10
N LYS A 682 -13.79 -2.40 10.83
CA LYS A 682 -14.10 -3.20 12.03
C LYS A 682 -13.29 -2.70 13.24
N GLY A 683 -13.62 -3.19 14.43
CA GLY A 683 -12.98 -2.75 15.68
C GLY A 683 -13.51 -1.41 16.19
N ALA A 684 -13.02 -1.06 17.37
CA ALA A 684 -13.16 0.26 17.97
C ALA A 684 -11.77 0.92 18.01
N SER A 685 -11.70 2.21 18.32
CA SER A 685 -10.44 2.96 18.40
C SER A 685 -10.33 3.79 19.68
N TRP A 686 -9.19 4.43 19.89
CA TRP A 686 -8.98 5.45 20.93
C TRP A 686 -9.95 6.66 20.80
N THR A 687 -10.65 6.83 19.67
CA THR A 687 -11.72 7.83 19.52
C THR A 687 -13.09 7.34 20.01
N THR A 688 -13.21 6.05 20.33
CA THR A 688 -14.50 5.37 20.48
C THR A 688 -14.91 5.21 21.95
N GLY A 689 -15.98 5.89 22.36
CA GLY A 689 -16.55 5.79 23.73
C GLY A 689 -17.99 5.27 23.81
N THR A 690 -18.69 5.08 22.68
CA THR A 690 -20.13 4.74 22.70
C THR A 690 -20.42 3.25 22.76
N MET A 691 -21.46 2.86 23.53
CA MET A 691 -21.92 1.47 23.64
C MET A 691 -22.26 0.81 22.29
N ALA A 692 -22.64 1.59 21.27
CA ALA A 692 -22.96 1.06 19.94
C ALA A 692 -21.70 0.75 19.11
N ALA A 693 -20.64 1.53 19.28
CA ALA A 693 -19.38 1.39 18.54
C ALA A 693 -18.40 0.39 19.20
N LEU A 694 -18.44 0.25 20.52
CA LEU A 694 -17.62 -0.69 21.29
C LEU A 694 -18.03 -2.17 21.19
N ARG A 695 -19.00 -2.51 20.32
CA ARG A 695 -19.50 -3.88 20.10
C ARG A 695 -18.62 -4.58 19.08
N LEU A 696 -18.26 -5.84 19.31
CA LEU A 696 -17.45 -6.60 18.33
C LEU A 696 -18.21 -6.90 17.02
N ALA A 697 -19.55 -6.85 17.07
CA ALA A 697 -20.42 -6.91 15.90
C ALA A 697 -20.53 -5.56 15.15
N HIS A 698 -20.01 -4.45 15.70
CA HIS A 698 -20.04 -3.15 15.04
C HIS A 698 -19.28 -3.19 13.72
N ARG A 699 -19.77 -2.42 12.74
CA ARG A 699 -19.22 -2.29 11.40
C ARG A 699 -19.64 -0.96 10.81
N ASP A 700 -18.75 -0.34 10.07
CA ASP A 700 -18.97 0.91 9.34
C ASP A 700 -18.32 0.84 7.96
N GLY A 701 -18.64 1.80 7.09
CA GLY A 701 -17.99 1.96 5.79
C GLY A 701 -17.05 3.17 5.80
N ALA A 702 -15.94 3.08 5.07
CA ALA A 702 -15.07 4.22 4.79
C ALA A 702 -14.46 4.14 3.39
N THR A 703 -14.20 5.30 2.80
CA THR A 703 -13.42 5.45 1.55
C THR A 703 -12.06 6.08 1.84
N ASP A 704 -12.03 7.13 2.68
CA ASP A 704 -10.82 7.87 3.00
C ASP A 704 -10.08 7.31 4.23
N ALA A 705 -8.77 7.56 4.28
CA ALA A 705 -7.93 7.28 5.45
C ALA A 705 -8.35 8.12 6.69
N ARG A 706 -8.18 7.56 7.89
CA ARG A 706 -8.43 8.27 9.16
C ARG A 706 -7.26 8.13 10.14
N GLN A 707 -7.16 9.07 11.06
CA GLN A 707 -6.15 9.12 12.13
C GLN A 707 -6.35 8.04 13.22
N ASP A 708 -7.51 7.37 13.23
CA ASP A 708 -7.88 6.30 14.15
C ASP A 708 -8.12 4.95 13.43
N LEU A 709 -7.70 4.86 12.16
CA LEU A 709 -7.94 3.72 11.27
C LEU A 709 -6.62 3.20 10.72
N GLY A 710 -6.28 1.98 11.12
CA GLY A 710 -5.13 1.21 10.65
C GLY A 710 -5.58 -0.11 10.01
N PHE A 711 -4.75 -1.15 10.11
CA PHE A 711 -5.08 -2.50 9.61
C PHE A 711 -4.21 -3.58 10.25
N ARG A 712 -4.64 -4.85 10.11
CA ARG A 712 -3.82 -6.02 10.44
C ARG A 712 -3.75 -7.02 9.28
N LEU A 713 -2.81 -7.96 9.36
CA LEU A 713 -2.54 -8.92 8.28
C LEU A 713 -3.32 -10.22 8.46
N ALA A 714 -3.76 -10.77 7.32
CA ALA A 714 -4.22 -12.14 7.17
C ALA A 714 -3.47 -12.86 6.04
N ARG A 715 -3.48 -14.19 6.06
CA ARG A 715 -2.86 -15.04 5.02
C ARG A 715 -3.48 -16.44 5.06
N TYR A 716 -3.85 -17.05 3.93
CA TYR A 716 -4.28 -18.45 3.94
C TYR A 716 -3.11 -19.41 4.27
N ALA A 717 -3.38 -20.39 5.12
CA ALA A 717 -2.43 -21.41 5.55
C ALA A 717 -2.59 -22.70 4.74
N GLN A 718 -1.46 -23.29 4.33
CA GLN A 718 -1.38 -24.63 3.73
C GLN A 718 -1.59 -25.73 4.77
#